data_AF-A0A395MB35-F1
#
_entry.id   AF-A0A395MB35-F1
#
_cell.length_a   1.000
_cell.length_b   1.000
_cell.length_c   1.000
_cell.angle_alpha   90.00
_cell.angle_beta   90.00
_cell.angle_gamma   90.00
#
_symmetry.space_group_name_H-M   'P 1'
#
loop_
_entity.id
_entity.type
_entity.pdbx_description
1 polymer ?
#
loop_
_entity_poly.entity_id
_entity_poly.type
_entity_poly.pdbx_seq_one_letter_code
_entity_poly.pdbx_strand_id
1 'polypeptide(L)'
;MPENPTVPEVQVDEDVHSDSEDSTFTGHSIAGSTSIASSVLKYKWKHGRRYHSDRAGEYSFPNDDQEQDRLDMVHHAFTRLLNDRFFTAPIKPEGARVLDIGTGTGIWAIQFGDEYPSATVIGNDLSPIQPDWVPPNVKFLIDDVEADWVDPVPYDYIHCKYMAGSIKDWPRLLKQAYANLRPGGWIEFHESANTLYSEDDSLKPDNALVEMMDHLKVACEKIGRTMDPAPMFKQWVEETGFKQVKEERFKLPIGPWPKDERLKEIGTLMGINMVEGVAAFTAVLFTEVLGWSAEEVEAFNARVRQASRQRSVHPIFDVLVVTGRKPEFTVIILVAMLHRRLRTMLLSNLSATSLVFQGLPGVLSSHTCTDEAFGALKLDKAEILSITANISSVNLPASPTNEWPENPEDTVTLCKVAIRYTHPGWNDTINTYVWLPVSEWNERMVGVGGGGWSTGDVEDLAAPASRGYAAVTTDGGHLLANRQELGWALTSCGNLDLHALQNFAAVSLDDAATLGKTVVEAYYGKKPKYSYWNGCSTGGRQGHMMAQRYPTQYNGILASASAFNWDKFIVSEYWPQFLMNSLGYYPPACELEAITNATIKACDAQDGVEDGVVSNSINCDFDPMSVAGTEIACDNPEGSLKVSEKAAEIARLTWRGPETEDGKFLWYGLDKSAPLTRLAGTTCTSLKNCTSSPFAISKDWLTTFVQQNHTAKLHGISHEEYSKLFRQSVNRFASIMGTADADLTDFKKAGGKLLAWHGTADELIPFQGSVDYYNRVLENDPNATDYYRFFEAPGVEHCSGGSGWYPGSGFDTLVNWVETGEAPDRMYAETVGLEKKRAVELCAWPKKIAYIGGDKDLASSFSCA
;
A
#
# COMPACT_ATOMS: atom_id res chain seq x y z
N MET A 1 26.42 58.81 18.18
CA MET A 1 26.10 57.99 16.99
C MET A 1 26.46 56.56 17.36
N PRO A 2 25.50 55.63 17.36
CA PRO A 2 25.71 54.30 17.93
C PRO A 2 26.34 53.34 16.92
N GLU A 3 27.28 52.55 17.43
CA GLU A 3 27.90 51.38 16.83
C GLU A 3 26.95 50.17 16.91
N ASN A 4 27.05 49.28 15.93
CA ASN A 4 26.21 48.08 15.76
C ASN A 4 26.34 47.10 16.94
N PRO A 5 25.23 46.51 17.43
CA PRO A 5 25.27 45.49 18.47
C PRO A 5 25.69 44.12 17.91
N THR A 6 26.71 43.56 18.54
CA THR A 6 27.21 42.19 18.43
C THR A 6 26.24 41.19 19.04
N VAL A 7 25.95 40.11 18.30
CA VAL A 7 25.19 38.94 18.72
C VAL A 7 26.09 38.03 19.56
N PRO A 8 25.64 37.50 20.72
CA PRO A 8 26.46 36.64 21.56
C PRO A 8 26.61 35.22 20.98
N GLU A 9 27.85 34.73 20.95
CA GLU A 9 28.22 33.32 20.80
C GLU A 9 27.70 32.51 22.01
N VAL A 10 27.04 31.38 21.74
CA VAL A 10 26.68 30.38 22.74
C VAL A 10 27.64 29.21 22.59
N GLN A 11 28.48 29.02 23.62
CA GLN A 11 29.45 27.94 23.74
C GLN A 11 28.75 26.60 24.01
N VAL A 12 29.35 25.53 23.49
CA VAL A 12 28.96 24.13 23.74
C VAL A 12 29.57 23.69 25.07
N ASP A 13 28.74 23.13 25.95
CA ASP A 13 29.20 22.48 27.18
C ASP A 13 29.58 21.02 26.88
N GLU A 14 30.76 20.62 27.33
CA GLU A 14 31.31 19.26 27.25
C GLU A 14 30.84 18.43 28.46
N ASP A 15 30.49 17.18 28.19
CA ASP A 15 30.44 16.03 29.11
C ASP A 15 29.53 16.07 30.35
N VAL A 16 28.41 15.33 30.27
CA VAL A 16 28.08 14.31 31.29
C VAL A 16 27.54 13.05 30.59
N HIS A 17 28.47 12.19 30.16
CA HIS A 17 28.23 10.75 30.22
C HIS A 17 28.07 10.37 31.70
N SER A 18 26.93 9.82 32.08
CA SER A 18 26.84 8.97 33.27
C SER A 18 26.19 7.65 32.88
N ASP A 19 27.03 6.65 32.68
CA ASP A 19 26.66 5.25 32.84
C ASP A 19 26.20 5.02 34.29
N SER A 20 25.02 4.44 34.47
CA SER A 20 24.75 3.58 35.62
C SER A 20 23.72 2.51 35.30
N GLU A 21 23.99 1.35 35.88
CA GLU A 21 23.53 0.01 35.57
C GLU A 21 22.07 -0.31 35.98
N ASP A 22 21.47 -1.15 35.14
CA ASP A 22 20.73 -2.38 35.47
C ASP A 22 19.45 -2.31 36.35
N SER A 23 18.32 -2.73 35.74
CA SER A 23 17.32 -3.56 36.42
C SER A 23 16.51 -4.36 35.39
N THR A 24 16.65 -5.66 35.52
CA THR A 24 16.09 -6.75 34.74
C THR A 24 14.61 -7.01 35.09
N PHE A 25 13.75 -7.16 34.09
CA PHE A 25 12.64 -8.11 34.18
C PHE A 25 12.40 -8.81 32.84
N THR A 26 12.38 -10.13 32.92
CA THR A 26 12.64 -11.09 31.84
C THR A 26 11.37 -11.50 31.10
N GLY A 27 11.42 -11.52 29.76
CA GLY A 27 10.40 -12.09 28.88
C GLY A 27 10.97 -12.55 27.54
N HIS A 28 11.76 -13.63 27.55
CA HIS A 28 12.22 -14.44 26.40
C HIS A 28 12.68 -13.67 25.14
N SER A 29 13.82 -12.99 25.26
CA SER A 29 14.65 -12.60 24.12
C SER A 29 15.31 -13.83 23.50
N ILE A 30 15.37 -13.87 22.16
CA ILE A 30 16.33 -14.70 21.44
C ILE A 30 17.70 -14.09 21.76
N ALA A 31 18.44 -14.73 22.65
CA ALA A 31 19.77 -14.30 23.04
C ALA A 31 20.70 -14.37 21.82
N GLY A 32 21.05 -13.22 21.24
CA GLY A 32 22.08 -13.14 20.20
C GLY A 32 22.07 -11.88 19.33
N SER A 33 20.92 -11.25 19.09
CA SER A 33 20.83 -10.08 18.20
C SER A 33 20.71 -8.77 19.00
N THR A 34 21.68 -7.87 18.83
CA THR A 34 21.61 -6.49 19.35
C THR A 34 21.02 -5.55 18.30
N SER A 35 20.44 -4.43 18.73
CA SER A 35 20.03 -3.34 17.83
C SER A 35 21.22 -2.82 17.01
N ILE A 36 20.97 -2.44 15.75
CA ILE A 36 21.98 -1.92 14.82
C ILE A 36 22.71 -0.73 15.46
N ALA A 37 24.05 -0.80 15.55
CA ALA A 37 24.84 0.34 16.00
C ALA A 37 24.85 1.44 14.92
N SER A 38 24.73 2.71 15.32
CA SER A 38 24.73 3.88 14.41
C SER A 38 25.97 3.94 13.48
N SER A 39 27.07 3.27 13.81
CA SER A 39 28.25 3.14 12.94
C SER A 39 27.99 2.32 11.68
N VAL A 40 27.17 1.26 11.78
CA VAL A 40 26.85 0.32 10.68
C VAL A 40 26.05 1.01 9.56
N LEU A 41 25.28 2.06 9.90
CA LEU A 41 24.48 2.86 8.98
C LEU A 41 25.27 3.97 8.26
N LYS A 42 26.54 4.19 8.63
CA LYS A 42 27.39 5.13 7.87
C LYS A 42 27.69 4.45 6.53
N TYR A 43 27.78 5.19 5.43
CA TYR A 43 28.17 4.63 4.13
C TYR A 43 29.52 5.17 3.69
N LYS A 44 30.27 4.40 2.88
CA LYS A 44 31.49 4.87 2.23
C LYS A 44 31.25 5.13 0.76
N TRP A 45 31.84 6.20 0.25
CA TRP A 45 31.74 6.57 -1.16
C TRP A 45 33.10 6.42 -1.83
N LYS A 46 33.16 5.63 -2.90
CA LYS A 46 34.36 5.41 -3.72
C LYS A 46 33.98 5.45 -5.19
N HIS A 47 34.77 6.15 -6.01
CA HIS A 47 34.53 6.24 -7.46
C HIS A 47 33.09 6.65 -7.84
N GLY A 48 32.44 7.49 -7.02
CA GLY A 48 31.05 7.93 -7.22
C GLY A 48 29.97 6.90 -6.87
N ARG A 49 30.33 5.76 -6.27
CA ARG A 49 29.42 4.69 -5.85
C ARG A 49 29.43 4.50 -4.33
N ARG A 50 28.32 4.01 -3.75
CA ARG A 50 28.15 3.76 -2.32
C ARG A 50 28.58 2.33 -1.97
N TYR A 51 29.27 2.15 -0.85
CA TYR A 51 29.76 0.87 -0.32
C TYR A 51 29.50 0.79 1.19
N HIS A 52 29.47 -0.44 1.71
CA HIS A 52 29.35 -0.72 3.15
C HIS A 52 30.52 -0.12 3.96
N SER A 53 30.25 0.34 5.19
CA SER A 53 31.22 1.12 5.99
C SER A 53 31.99 0.34 7.05
N ASP A 54 31.37 -0.67 7.68
CA ASP A 54 32.00 -1.46 8.72
C ASP A 54 32.88 -2.55 8.07
N ARG A 55 34.14 -2.67 8.52
CA ARG A 55 35.19 -3.49 7.88
C ARG A 55 35.52 -3.10 6.43
N ALA A 56 35.75 -1.80 6.22
CA ALA A 56 36.18 -1.27 4.93
C ALA A 56 37.37 -2.03 4.32
N GLY A 57 37.15 -2.58 3.12
CA GLY A 57 38.12 -3.41 2.38
C GLY A 57 37.68 -4.86 2.21
N GLU A 58 36.64 -5.32 2.91
CA GLU A 58 36.17 -6.70 2.84
C GLU A 58 35.03 -6.95 1.84
N TYR A 59 34.47 -5.94 1.17
CA TYR A 59 33.48 -6.15 0.10
C TYR A 59 33.72 -5.18 -1.05
N SER A 60 33.75 -5.70 -2.28
CA SER A 60 34.27 -4.96 -3.45
C SER A 60 33.20 -4.43 -4.40
N PHE A 61 31.92 -4.72 -4.13
CA PHE A 61 30.80 -4.29 -4.96
C PHE A 61 29.99 -3.18 -4.26
N PRO A 62 29.41 -2.25 -5.04
CA PRO A 62 28.61 -1.16 -4.47
C PRO A 62 27.29 -1.65 -3.88
N ASN A 63 26.58 -0.76 -3.18
CA ASN A 63 25.26 -1.00 -2.61
C ASN A 63 24.34 0.24 -2.70
N ASP A 64 24.61 1.15 -3.64
CA ASP A 64 23.73 2.29 -3.96
C ASP A 64 22.46 1.85 -4.71
N ASP A 65 21.51 2.77 -4.88
CA ASP A 65 20.22 2.51 -5.51
C ASP A 65 20.37 1.97 -6.94
N GLN A 66 21.35 2.47 -7.70
CA GLN A 66 21.66 1.96 -9.04
C GLN A 66 22.08 0.48 -9.00
N GLU A 67 22.80 0.05 -7.97
CA GLU A 67 23.16 -1.35 -7.80
C GLU A 67 21.97 -2.21 -7.35
N GLN A 68 21.11 -1.68 -6.49
CA GLN A 68 19.89 -2.36 -6.04
C GLN A 68 18.96 -2.64 -7.22
N ASP A 69 18.71 -1.65 -8.09
CA ASP A 69 17.91 -1.82 -9.32
C ASP A 69 18.51 -2.92 -10.24
N ARG A 70 19.84 -2.95 -10.35
CA ARG A 70 20.55 -3.97 -11.14
C ARG A 70 20.36 -5.37 -10.54
N LEU A 71 20.46 -5.51 -9.21
CA LEU A 71 20.27 -6.78 -8.52
C LEU A 71 18.83 -7.30 -8.64
N ASP A 72 17.83 -6.42 -8.55
CA ASP A 72 16.42 -6.77 -8.73
C ASP A 72 16.14 -7.25 -10.17
N MET A 73 16.75 -6.59 -11.16
CA MET A 73 16.70 -7.04 -12.55
C MET A 73 17.34 -8.43 -12.74
N VAL A 74 18.51 -8.67 -12.15
CA VAL A 74 19.19 -9.98 -12.22
C VAL A 74 18.36 -11.05 -11.51
N HIS A 75 17.77 -10.73 -10.36
CA HIS A 75 16.84 -11.62 -9.68
C HIS A 75 15.67 -12.01 -10.60
N HIS A 76 15.04 -11.05 -11.26
CA HIS A 76 13.97 -11.32 -12.21
C HIS A 76 14.43 -12.23 -13.36
N ALA A 77 15.61 -11.97 -13.95
CA ALA A 77 16.17 -12.80 -15.01
C ALA A 77 16.40 -14.26 -14.55
N PHE A 78 16.88 -14.49 -13.32
CA PHE A 78 17.03 -15.83 -12.75
C PHE A 78 15.67 -16.50 -12.54
N THR A 79 14.69 -15.81 -11.97
CA THR A 79 13.34 -16.34 -11.77
C THR A 79 12.70 -16.78 -13.09
N ARG A 80 12.82 -15.96 -14.15
CA ARG A 80 12.37 -16.31 -15.50
C ARG A 80 13.12 -17.52 -16.06
N LEU A 81 14.43 -17.62 -15.83
CA LEU A 81 15.26 -18.75 -16.27
C LEU A 81 14.84 -20.07 -15.62
N LEU A 82 14.38 -20.04 -14.36
CA LEU A 82 13.90 -21.20 -13.61
C LEU A 82 12.42 -21.57 -13.91
N ASN A 83 11.83 -20.97 -14.94
CA ASN A 83 10.40 -21.07 -15.30
C ASN A 83 9.48 -20.54 -14.20
N ASP A 84 9.75 -19.32 -13.73
CA ASP A 84 8.92 -18.60 -12.77
C ASP A 84 8.88 -19.29 -11.39
N ARG A 85 9.96 -19.98 -11.03
CA ARG A 85 10.14 -20.65 -9.73
C ARG A 85 11.31 -20.05 -8.97
N PHE A 86 11.17 -19.92 -7.65
CA PHE A 86 12.21 -19.36 -6.78
C PHE A 86 13.26 -20.38 -6.30
N PHE A 87 12.94 -21.68 -6.34
CA PHE A 87 13.79 -22.77 -5.86
C PHE A 87 13.45 -24.09 -6.59
N THR A 88 14.31 -25.09 -6.43
CA THR A 88 14.19 -26.42 -7.06
C THR A 88 14.32 -27.58 -6.08
N ALA A 89 14.83 -27.32 -4.87
CA ALA A 89 14.91 -28.31 -3.81
C ALA A 89 13.50 -28.83 -3.48
N PRO A 90 13.34 -30.16 -3.30
CA PRO A 90 12.05 -30.75 -2.98
C PRO A 90 11.74 -30.61 -1.47
N ILE A 91 11.71 -29.36 -1.01
CA ILE A 91 11.29 -28.97 0.33
C ILE A 91 9.77 -28.87 0.42
N LYS A 92 9.27 -28.88 1.65
CA LYS A 92 7.90 -28.44 1.98
C LYS A 92 8.02 -27.11 2.70
N PRO A 93 7.73 -25.98 2.05
CA PRO A 93 7.94 -24.66 2.64
C PRO A 93 7.01 -24.37 3.83
N GLU A 94 5.85 -25.03 3.94
CA GLU A 94 4.87 -24.72 4.97
C GLU A 94 5.42 -25.00 6.38
N GLY A 95 5.48 -23.96 7.22
CA GLY A 95 6.07 -24.04 8.55
C GLY A 95 7.59 -24.18 8.59
N ALA A 96 8.28 -24.10 7.45
CA ALA A 96 9.72 -24.27 7.37
C ALA A 96 10.47 -23.03 7.88
N ARG A 97 11.60 -23.22 8.57
CA ARG A 97 12.54 -22.14 8.88
C ARG A 97 13.59 -22.05 7.76
N VAL A 98 13.66 -20.90 7.10
CA VAL A 98 14.46 -20.65 5.90
C VAL A 98 15.52 -19.59 6.17
N LEU A 99 16.74 -19.81 5.68
CA LEU A 99 17.81 -18.81 5.65
C LEU A 99 18.14 -18.48 4.20
N ASP A 100 18.17 -17.20 3.84
CA ASP A 100 18.69 -16.68 2.57
C ASP A 100 20.03 -15.98 2.82
N ILE A 101 21.12 -16.58 2.36
CA ILE A 101 22.50 -16.11 2.56
C ILE A 101 22.86 -15.09 1.48
N GLY A 102 23.29 -13.91 1.90
CA GLY A 102 23.62 -12.81 0.99
C GLY A 102 22.36 -12.29 0.30
N THR A 103 21.34 -11.96 1.09
CA THR A 103 19.99 -11.69 0.58
C THR A 103 19.92 -10.44 -0.32
N GLY A 104 20.94 -9.59 -0.34
CA GLY A 104 21.03 -8.42 -1.22
C GLY A 104 19.90 -7.43 -0.93
N THR A 105 19.06 -7.13 -1.91
CA THR A 105 17.86 -6.28 -1.73
C THR A 105 16.78 -6.96 -0.88
N GLY A 106 16.89 -8.25 -0.59
CA GLY A 106 15.90 -9.03 0.14
C GLY A 106 14.76 -9.58 -0.73
N ILE A 107 14.73 -9.24 -2.03
CA ILE A 107 13.61 -9.54 -2.94
C ILE A 107 13.26 -11.03 -3.01
N TRP A 108 14.25 -11.94 -2.96
CA TRP A 108 13.99 -13.38 -2.94
C TRP A 108 13.35 -13.83 -1.63
N ALA A 109 13.88 -13.36 -0.50
CA ALA A 109 13.35 -13.70 0.83
C ALA A 109 11.91 -13.18 0.99
N ILE A 110 11.62 -11.99 0.47
CA ILE A 110 10.29 -11.38 0.44
C ILE A 110 9.34 -12.24 -0.39
N GLN A 111 9.67 -12.54 -1.64
CA GLN A 111 8.80 -13.33 -2.52
C GLN A 111 8.57 -14.76 -2.00
N PHE A 112 9.60 -15.39 -1.44
CA PHE A 112 9.44 -16.69 -0.77
C PHE A 112 8.52 -16.57 0.45
N GLY A 113 8.69 -15.53 1.27
CA GLY A 113 7.86 -15.27 2.45
C GLY A 113 6.39 -15.02 2.10
N ASP A 114 6.13 -14.26 1.02
CA ASP A 114 4.80 -13.98 0.48
C ASP A 114 4.10 -15.24 -0.02
N GLU A 115 4.80 -16.07 -0.81
CA GLU A 115 4.23 -17.31 -1.34
C GLU A 115 3.96 -18.34 -0.22
N TYR A 116 4.78 -18.34 0.83
CA TYR A 116 4.72 -19.30 1.93
C TYR A 116 4.61 -18.59 3.30
N PRO A 117 3.45 -18.00 3.63
CA PRO A 117 3.29 -17.15 4.82
C PRO A 117 3.44 -17.90 6.17
N SER A 118 3.37 -19.24 6.14
CA SER A 118 3.62 -20.07 7.33
C SER A 118 5.09 -20.41 7.55
N ALA A 119 5.95 -20.25 6.54
CA ALA A 119 7.40 -20.37 6.69
C ALA A 119 7.93 -19.20 7.53
N THR A 120 9.06 -19.36 8.22
CA THR A 120 9.82 -18.24 8.80
C THR A 120 11.08 -18.05 7.97
N VAL A 121 11.23 -16.91 7.30
CA VAL A 121 12.35 -16.60 6.41
C VAL A 121 13.27 -15.59 7.08
N ILE A 122 14.57 -15.87 7.06
CA ILE A 122 15.60 -14.99 7.55
C ILE A 122 16.52 -14.65 6.37
N GLY A 123 16.55 -13.40 5.94
CA GLY A 123 17.56 -12.92 4.99
C GLY A 123 18.77 -12.37 5.75
N ASN A 124 19.96 -12.84 5.44
CA ASN A 124 21.20 -12.36 6.05
C ASN A 124 22.03 -11.63 5.00
N ASP A 125 22.40 -10.37 5.25
CA ASP A 125 23.29 -9.60 4.40
C ASP A 125 24.23 -8.71 5.22
N LEU A 126 25.40 -8.39 4.66
CA LEU A 126 26.34 -7.48 5.27
C LEU A 126 25.83 -6.02 5.21
N SER A 127 25.12 -5.66 4.14
CA SER A 127 24.63 -4.30 3.90
C SER A 127 23.19 -4.12 4.39
N PRO A 128 22.89 -3.07 5.17
CA PRO A 128 21.52 -2.73 5.56
C PRO A 128 20.78 -2.00 4.42
N ILE A 129 20.51 -2.69 3.31
CA ILE A 129 19.87 -2.13 2.11
C ILE A 129 18.50 -2.76 1.80
N GLN A 130 18.01 -3.63 2.67
CA GLN A 130 16.74 -4.30 2.48
C GLN A 130 15.59 -3.36 2.88
N PRO A 131 14.41 -3.47 2.23
CA PRO A 131 13.28 -2.62 2.56
C PRO A 131 12.74 -2.92 3.96
N ASP A 132 12.22 -1.89 4.62
CA ASP A 132 11.60 -2.03 5.94
C ASP A 132 10.22 -2.73 5.86
N TRP A 133 9.54 -2.60 4.73
CA TRP A 133 8.25 -3.24 4.48
C TRP A 133 8.42 -4.63 3.89
N VAL A 134 8.34 -5.65 4.75
CA VAL A 134 8.43 -7.06 4.37
C VAL A 134 7.30 -7.90 4.96
N PRO A 135 7.06 -9.10 4.40
CA PRO A 135 6.07 -10.03 4.94
C PRO A 135 6.35 -10.31 6.43
N PRO A 136 5.31 -10.52 7.27
CA PRO A 136 5.45 -10.70 8.73
C PRO A 136 6.40 -11.83 9.14
N ASN A 137 6.56 -12.79 8.24
CA ASN A 137 7.36 -13.97 8.42
C ASN A 137 8.78 -13.85 7.87
N VAL A 138 9.15 -12.70 7.30
CA VAL A 138 10.49 -12.39 6.80
C VAL A 138 11.20 -11.47 7.79
N LYS A 139 12.46 -11.78 8.12
CA LYS A 139 13.32 -10.94 8.96
C LYS A 139 14.67 -10.78 8.31
N PHE A 140 15.25 -9.58 8.39
CA PHE A 140 16.61 -9.34 7.94
C PHE A 140 17.59 -9.27 9.10
N LEU A 141 18.73 -9.91 8.92
CA LEU A 141 19.86 -9.86 9.83
C LEU A 141 21.04 -9.20 9.11
N ILE A 142 21.58 -8.15 9.74
CA ILE A 142 22.81 -7.51 9.27
C ILE A 142 23.96 -8.20 9.97
N ASP A 143 24.58 -9.15 9.29
CA ASP A 143 25.68 -9.95 9.84
C ASP A 143 26.63 -10.42 8.73
N ASP A 144 27.83 -10.80 9.12
CA ASP A 144 28.78 -11.45 8.24
C ASP A 144 28.47 -12.95 8.20
N VAL A 145 27.98 -13.44 7.06
CA VAL A 145 27.67 -14.87 6.87
C VAL A 145 28.91 -15.78 7.00
N GLU A 146 30.12 -15.23 6.87
CA GLU A 146 31.37 -15.93 7.16
C GLU A 146 31.74 -15.91 8.66
N ALA A 147 31.05 -15.17 9.52
CA ALA A 147 31.22 -15.29 10.97
C ALA A 147 30.65 -16.63 11.48
N ASP A 148 30.94 -16.96 12.75
CA ASP A 148 30.38 -18.16 13.38
C ASP A 148 28.89 -17.94 13.68
N TRP A 149 28.04 -18.84 13.20
CA TRP A 149 26.59 -18.70 13.37
C TRP A 149 26.16 -19.07 14.79
N VAL A 150 25.52 -18.14 15.48
CA VAL A 150 25.10 -18.28 16.89
C VAL A 150 23.62 -18.60 17.08
N ASP A 151 22.86 -18.82 16.00
CA ASP A 151 21.44 -19.17 16.08
C ASP A 151 21.26 -20.58 16.68
N PRO A 152 20.59 -20.73 17.84
CA PRO A 152 20.41 -22.03 18.47
C PRO A 152 19.39 -22.92 17.74
N VAL A 153 18.61 -22.38 16.80
CA VAL A 153 17.53 -23.10 16.12
C VAL A 153 17.95 -23.48 14.69
N PRO A 154 18.11 -24.79 14.38
CA PRO A 154 18.49 -25.20 13.04
C PRO A 154 17.38 -24.95 12.00
N TYR A 155 17.80 -24.63 10.78
CA TYR A 155 16.98 -24.35 9.60
C TYR A 155 16.48 -25.62 8.91
N ASP A 156 15.36 -25.52 8.21
CA ASP A 156 14.83 -26.57 7.34
C ASP A 156 15.32 -26.40 5.90
N TYR A 157 15.57 -25.17 5.48
CA TYR A 157 16.07 -24.82 4.15
C TYR A 157 17.07 -23.66 4.21
N ILE A 158 18.18 -23.76 3.49
CA ILE A 158 19.17 -22.70 3.34
C ILE A 158 19.38 -22.44 1.84
N HIS A 159 19.12 -21.21 1.41
CA HIS A 159 19.26 -20.74 0.05
C HIS A 159 20.42 -19.74 -0.06
N CYS A 160 21.11 -19.71 -1.19
CA CYS A 160 22.13 -18.73 -1.52
C CYS A 160 22.15 -18.49 -3.04
N LYS A 161 22.16 -17.24 -3.47
CA LYS A 161 22.16 -16.90 -4.90
C LYS A 161 23.10 -15.74 -5.19
N TYR A 162 23.86 -15.87 -6.28
CA TYR A 162 24.62 -14.77 -6.91
C TYR A 162 25.61 -14.08 -5.96
N MET A 163 26.52 -14.87 -5.38
CA MET A 163 27.49 -14.49 -4.34
C MET A 163 28.95 -14.71 -4.76
N ALA A 164 29.20 -14.98 -6.05
CA ALA A 164 30.53 -15.01 -6.64
C ALA A 164 31.32 -13.72 -6.34
N GLY A 165 32.57 -13.86 -5.91
CA GLY A 165 33.41 -12.73 -5.50
C GLY A 165 33.12 -12.16 -4.11
N SER A 166 32.11 -12.66 -3.40
CA SER A 166 31.69 -12.16 -2.08
C SER A 166 32.22 -13.00 -0.90
N ILE A 167 32.38 -14.32 -1.10
CA ILE A 167 32.78 -15.27 -0.05
C ILE A 167 34.26 -15.64 -0.17
N LYS A 168 34.99 -15.62 0.95
CA LYS A 168 36.41 -16.06 1.01
C LYS A 168 36.54 -17.58 1.13
N ASP A 169 35.78 -18.23 2.00
CA ASP A 169 35.88 -19.68 2.27
C ASP A 169 34.53 -20.41 2.08
N TRP A 170 34.21 -20.73 0.83
CA TRP A 170 33.02 -21.50 0.46
C TRP A 170 32.91 -22.86 1.18
N PRO A 171 33.97 -23.71 1.24
CA PRO A 171 33.92 -24.95 2.01
C PRO A 171 33.58 -24.76 3.49
N ARG A 172 34.09 -23.71 4.15
CA ARG A 172 33.71 -23.41 5.53
C ARG A 172 32.25 -22.97 5.63
N LEU A 173 31.78 -22.08 4.76
CA LEU A 173 30.38 -21.65 4.73
C LEU A 173 29.43 -22.84 4.56
N LEU A 174 29.75 -23.78 3.65
CA LEU A 174 29.02 -25.03 3.45
C LEU A 174 28.98 -25.91 4.71
N LYS A 175 30.09 -26.01 5.44
CA LYS A 175 30.13 -26.74 6.73
C LYS A 175 29.26 -26.06 7.79
N GLN A 176 29.23 -24.73 7.84
CA GLN A 176 28.34 -23.99 8.75
C GLN A 176 26.87 -24.22 8.40
N ALA A 177 26.52 -24.12 7.12
CA ALA A 177 25.18 -24.42 6.63
C ALA A 177 24.77 -25.87 6.93
N TYR A 178 25.66 -26.83 6.72
CA TYR A 178 25.41 -28.24 7.09
C TYR A 178 25.20 -28.41 8.59
N ALA A 179 25.99 -27.76 9.44
CA ALA A 179 25.84 -27.84 10.89
C ALA A 179 24.49 -27.29 11.36
N ASN A 180 24.04 -26.19 10.76
CA ASN A 180 22.81 -25.46 11.12
C ASN A 180 21.55 -25.91 10.37
N LEU A 181 21.63 -26.92 9.50
CA LEU A 181 20.46 -27.58 8.93
C LEU A 181 19.93 -28.70 9.84
N ARG A 182 18.61 -28.86 9.92
CA ARG A 182 18.01 -30.05 10.53
C ARG A 182 18.31 -31.30 9.70
N PRO A 183 18.38 -32.50 10.33
CA PRO A 183 18.37 -33.76 9.58
C PRO A 183 17.18 -33.79 8.62
N GLY A 184 17.44 -34.12 7.35
CA GLY A 184 16.44 -34.08 6.30
C GLY A 184 16.21 -32.72 5.64
N GLY A 185 16.80 -31.63 6.16
CA GLY A 185 16.75 -30.29 5.57
C GLY A 185 17.60 -30.14 4.31
N TRP A 186 17.41 -29.03 3.59
CA TRP A 186 17.98 -28.82 2.25
C TRP A 186 18.86 -27.58 2.16
N ILE A 187 19.90 -27.67 1.32
CA ILE A 187 20.67 -26.51 0.85
C ILE A 187 20.48 -26.34 -0.66
N GLU A 188 20.44 -25.10 -1.13
CA GLU A 188 20.34 -24.77 -2.55
C GLU A 188 21.19 -23.54 -2.91
N PHE A 189 21.98 -23.67 -3.98
CA PHE A 189 22.81 -22.61 -4.54
C PHE A 189 22.41 -22.29 -5.97
N HIS A 190 22.24 -21.02 -6.31
CA HIS A 190 22.04 -20.53 -7.67
C HIS A 190 23.19 -19.62 -8.08
N GLU A 191 24.02 -20.04 -9.03
CA GLU A 191 25.19 -19.24 -9.42
C GLU A 191 25.60 -19.45 -10.87
N SER A 192 26.16 -18.41 -11.49
CA SER A 192 26.73 -18.51 -12.83
C SER A 192 28.15 -19.08 -12.81
N ALA A 193 28.41 -20.03 -13.69
CA ALA A 193 29.76 -20.35 -14.12
C ALA A 193 30.25 -19.19 -14.99
N ASN A 194 31.20 -18.42 -14.49
CA ASN A 194 31.61 -17.14 -15.06
C ASN A 194 32.61 -17.30 -16.22
N THR A 195 32.51 -18.40 -16.95
CA THR A 195 33.22 -18.64 -18.21
C THR A 195 32.22 -18.55 -19.36
N LEU A 196 32.29 -17.46 -20.12
CA LEU A 196 31.40 -17.23 -21.26
C LEU A 196 31.74 -18.14 -22.43
N TYR A 197 30.72 -18.59 -23.14
CA TYR A 197 30.86 -19.31 -24.41
C TYR A 197 29.77 -18.90 -25.39
N SER A 198 29.88 -19.39 -26.63
CA SER A 198 28.83 -19.33 -27.64
C SER A 198 28.71 -20.70 -28.29
N GLU A 199 27.50 -21.14 -28.62
CA GLU A 199 27.29 -22.45 -29.27
C GLU A 199 27.63 -22.45 -30.77
N ASP A 200 27.76 -21.29 -31.38
CA ASP A 200 28.01 -21.09 -32.82
C ASP A 200 29.39 -20.48 -33.13
N ASP A 201 30.30 -20.55 -32.16
CA ASP A 201 31.64 -19.96 -32.21
C ASP A 201 31.66 -18.43 -32.50
N SER A 202 30.55 -17.72 -32.32
CA SER A 202 30.49 -16.26 -32.53
C SER A 202 31.24 -15.46 -31.47
N LEU A 203 31.40 -15.99 -30.24
CA LEU A 203 32.17 -15.37 -29.17
C LEU A 203 33.64 -15.76 -29.27
N LYS A 204 34.50 -14.75 -29.44
CA LYS A 204 35.96 -14.93 -29.54
C LYS A 204 36.66 -14.54 -28.22
N PRO A 205 37.84 -15.11 -27.93
CA PRO A 205 38.57 -14.81 -26.68
C PRO A 205 38.96 -13.34 -26.49
N ASP A 206 39.09 -12.56 -27.56
CA ASP A 206 39.39 -11.13 -27.55
C ASP A 206 38.14 -10.23 -27.42
N ASN A 207 36.96 -10.84 -27.21
CA ASN A 207 35.75 -10.09 -26.94
C ASN A 207 35.83 -9.45 -25.54
N ALA A 208 35.45 -8.18 -25.43
CA ALA A 208 35.55 -7.43 -24.18
C ALA A 208 34.75 -8.04 -23.02
N LEU A 209 33.66 -8.77 -23.30
CA LEU A 209 32.92 -9.50 -22.25
C LEU A 209 33.74 -10.65 -21.66
N VAL A 210 34.51 -11.36 -22.50
CA VAL A 210 35.42 -12.44 -22.07
C VAL A 210 36.58 -11.83 -21.28
N GLU A 211 37.24 -10.80 -21.83
CA GLU A 211 38.32 -10.08 -21.16
C GLU A 211 37.87 -9.57 -19.78
N MET A 212 36.64 -9.06 -19.66
CA MET A 212 36.10 -8.55 -18.40
C MET A 212 35.99 -9.67 -17.35
N MET A 213 35.41 -10.81 -17.72
CA MET A 213 35.26 -11.94 -16.81
C MET A 213 36.62 -12.49 -16.38
N ASP A 214 37.59 -12.58 -17.30
CA ASP A 214 38.95 -13.03 -16.99
C ASP A 214 39.66 -12.07 -16.02
N HIS A 215 39.54 -10.76 -16.25
CA HIS A 215 40.09 -9.75 -15.33
C HIS A 215 39.42 -9.76 -13.96
N LEU A 216 38.10 -9.94 -13.89
CA LEU A 216 37.37 -10.08 -12.62
C LEU A 216 37.82 -11.32 -11.85
N LYS A 217 38.01 -12.47 -12.51
CA LYS A 217 38.58 -13.67 -11.89
C LYS A 217 39.95 -13.39 -11.30
N VAL A 218 40.86 -12.80 -12.08
CA VAL A 218 42.21 -12.44 -11.60
C VAL A 218 42.16 -11.46 -10.41
N ALA A 219 41.27 -10.46 -10.45
CA ALA A 219 41.14 -9.49 -9.37
C ALA A 219 40.63 -10.15 -8.08
N CYS A 220 39.58 -10.97 -8.16
CA CYS A 220 39.06 -11.69 -7.01
C CYS A 220 40.08 -12.67 -6.43
N GLU A 221 40.82 -13.41 -7.28
CA GLU A 221 41.85 -14.35 -6.84
C GLU A 221 42.93 -13.65 -5.99
N LYS A 222 43.34 -12.43 -6.39
CA LYS A 222 44.32 -11.61 -5.65
C LYS A 222 43.87 -11.21 -4.24
N ILE A 223 42.57 -11.13 -4.01
CA ILE A 223 41.98 -10.82 -2.69
C ILE A 223 41.46 -12.08 -1.97
N GLY A 224 41.81 -13.27 -2.46
CA GLY A 224 41.46 -14.54 -1.83
C GLY A 224 39.98 -14.92 -1.96
N ARG A 225 39.32 -14.47 -3.03
CA ARG A 225 37.93 -14.82 -3.35
C ARG A 225 37.84 -15.40 -4.75
N THR A 226 36.87 -16.28 -4.97
CA THR A 226 36.63 -16.81 -6.31
C THR A 226 35.46 -16.11 -6.99
N MET A 227 35.66 -15.68 -8.22
CA MET A 227 34.61 -15.19 -9.11
C MET A 227 33.96 -16.34 -9.89
N ASP A 228 34.35 -17.61 -9.71
CA ASP A 228 33.78 -18.74 -10.46
C ASP A 228 33.53 -19.96 -9.55
N PRO A 229 32.72 -19.83 -8.48
CA PRO A 229 32.51 -20.93 -7.52
C PRO A 229 31.55 -22.02 -8.04
N ALA A 230 30.65 -21.69 -8.96
CA ALA A 230 29.56 -22.58 -9.39
C ALA A 230 30.02 -23.99 -9.81
N PRO A 231 31.10 -24.16 -10.61
CA PRO A 231 31.57 -25.48 -11.02
C PRO A 231 31.98 -26.40 -9.86
N MET A 232 32.30 -25.83 -8.69
CA MET A 232 32.75 -26.58 -7.52
C MET A 232 31.62 -26.89 -6.53
N PHE A 233 30.45 -26.25 -6.66
CA PHE A 233 29.36 -26.40 -5.67
C PHE A 233 28.92 -27.85 -5.48
N LYS A 234 28.72 -28.61 -6.56
CA LYS A 234 28.34 -30.02 -6.44
C LYS A 234 29.37 -30.81 -5.64
N GLN A 235 30.65 -30.64 -5.95
CA GLN A 235 31.74 -31.31 -5.24
C GLN A 235 31.77 -30.91 -3.76
N TRP A 236 31.75 -29.61 -3.45
CA TRP A 236 31.82 -29.17 -2.06
C TRP A 236 30.58 -29.58 -1.24
N VAL A 237 29.39 -29.60 -1.84
CA VAL A 237 28.16 -30.10 -1.21
C VAL A 237 28.29 -31.60 -0.92
N GLU A 238 28.80 -32.41 -1.86
CA GLU A 238 29.04 -33.84 -1.64
C GLU A 238 30.10 -34.11 -0.56
N GLU A 239 31.23 -33.39 -0.59
CA GLU A 239 32.33 -33.51 0.37
C GLU A 239 31.95 -33.10 1.79
N THR A 240 31.03 -32.14 1.91
CA THR A 240 30.48 -31.70 3.22
C THR A 240 29.60 -32.79 3.87
N GLY A 241 29.08 -33.74 3.07
CA GLY A 241 28.33 -34.89 3.57
C GLY A 241 26.84 -34.89 3.23
N PHE A 242 26.37 -33.92 2.44
CA PHE A 242 25.00 -33.93 1.91
C PHE A 242 24.76 -35.17 1.02
N LYS A 243 23.49 -35.57 0.92
CA LYS A 243 23.01 -36.68 0.08
C LYS A 243 21.95 -36.17 -0.88
N GLN A 244 21.58 -36.98 -1.86
CA GLN A 244 20.62 -36.59 -2.91
C GLN A 244 21.04 -35.29 -3.62
N VAL A 245 22.35 -35.15 -3.86
CA VAL A 245 22.89 -33.93 -4.49
C VAL A 245 22.50 -33.91 -5.97
N LYS A 246 21.85 -32.82 -6.40
CA LYS A 246 21.42 -32.62 -7.78
C LYS A 246 22.02 -31.31 -8.30
N GLU A 247 22.56 -31.34 -9.52
CA GLU A 247 22.96 -30.16 -10.26
C GLU A 247 22.06 -30.04 -11.49
N GLU A 248 21.47 -28.86 -11.69
CA GLU A 248 20.73 -28.48 -12.88
C GLU A 248 21.46 -27.31 -13.55
N ARG A 249 21.54 -27.34 -14.88
CA ARG A 249 22.27 -26.34 -15.66
C ARG A 249 21.33 -25.63 -16.61
N PHE A 250 21.33 -24.31 -16.54
CA PHE A 250 20.49 -23.43 -17.35
C PHE A 250 21.36 -22.50 -18.19
N LYS A 251 20.98 -22.28 -19.44
CA LYS A 251 21.70 -21.37 -20.34
C LYS A 251 21.17 -19.96 -20.17
N LEU A 252 22.01 -19.05 -19.70
CA LEU A 252 21.69 -17.65 -19.49
C LEU A 252 22.30 -16.82 -20.64
N PRO A 253 21.53 -16.46 -21.68
CA PRO A 253 22.02 -15.67 -22.80
C PRO A 253 22.31 -14.22 -22.38
N ILE A 254 23.22 -13.57 -23.09
CA ILE A 254 23.46 -12.12 -22.97
C ILE A 254 23.16 -11.47 -24.32
N GLY A 255 22.15 -10.61 -24.34
CA GLY A 255 21.65 -9.90 -25.51
C GLY A 255 20.36 -10.49 -26.11
N PRO A 256 19.63 -9.72 -26.95
CA PRO A 256 18.31 -10.07 -27.47
C PRO A 256 18.36 -10.97 -28.72
N TRP A 257 19.33 -11.89 -28.79
CA TRP A 257 19.54 -12.78 -29.94
C TRP A 257 18.75 -14.11 -29.91
N PRO A 258 18.32 -14.67 -28.75
CA PRO A 258 17.52 -15.88 -28.75
C PRO A 258 16.21 -15.70 -29.52
N LYS A 259 15.76 -16.77 -30.20
CA LYS A 259 14.44 -16.78 -30.87
C LYS A 259 13.29 -17.04 -29.90
N ASP A 260 13.53 -17.85 -28.88
CA ASP A 260 12.58 -18.11 -27.80
C ASP A 260 12.32 -16.80 -27.05
N GLU A 261 11.05 -16.43 -26.88
CA GLU A 261 10.68 -15.12 -26.32
C GLU A 261 11.10 -14.97 -24.86
N ARG A 262 11.02 -16.03 -24.05
CA ARG A 262 11.48 -16.00 -22.64
C ARG A 262 12.99 -15.85 -22.56
N LEU A 263 13.76 -16.62 -23.35
CA LEU A 263 15.21 -16.47 -23.39
C LEU A 263 15.64 -15.12 -24.00
N LYS A 264 14.86 -14.55 -24.92
CA LYS A 264 15.12 -13.21 -25.48
C LYS A 264 14.89 -12.12 -24.45
N GLU A 265 13.82 -12.21 -23.66
CA GLU A 265 13.55 -11.34 -22.51
C GLU A 265 14.73 -11.41 -21.52
N ILE A 266 15.06 -12.61 -21.05
CA ILE A 266 16.20 -12.87 -20.15
C ILE A 266 17.50 -12.30 -20.74
N GLY A 267 17.78 -12.59 -22.01
CA GLY A 267 18.96 -12.10 -22.70
C GLY A 267 19.02 -10.59 -22.81
N THR A 268 17.87 -9.94 -23.03
CA THR A 268 17.78 -8.47 -23.05
C THR A 268 18.16 -7.89 -21.69
N LEU A 269 17.61 -8.42 -20.60
CA LEU A 269 17.93 -7.97 -19.23
C LEU A 269 19.41 -8.19 -18.90
N MET A 270 19.97 -9.36 -19.25
CA MET A 270 21.40 -9.63 -19.05
C MET A 270 22.29 -8.76 -19.92
N GLY A 271 21.84 -8.37 -21.12
CA GLY A 271 22.52 -7.39 -21.96
C GLY A 271 22.56 -6.00 -21.30
N ILE A 272 21.45 -5.56 -20.70
CA ILE A 272 21.38 -4.31 -19.91
C ILE A 272 22.30 -4.39 -18.70
N ASN A 273 22.32 -5.53 -17.98
CA ASN A 273 23.22 -5.77 -16.85
C ASN A 273 24.69 -5.53 -17.23
N MET A 274 25.13 -5.97 -18.41
CA MET A 274 26.50 -5.75 -18.89
C MET A 274 26.75 -4.32 -19.41
N VAL A 275 25.71 -3.56 -19.76
CA VAL A 275 25.85 -2.18 -20.25
C VAL A 275 25.87 -1.18 -19.10
N GLU A 276 24.88 -1.29 -18.21
CA GLU A 276 24.65 -0.35 -17.12
C GLU A 276 25.40 -0.77 -15.86
N GLY A 277 25.50 -2.07 -15.61
CA GLY A 277 26.17 -2.65 -14.45
C GLY A 277 27.69 -2.75 -14.53
N VAL A 278 28.30 -2.58 -15.71
CA VAL A 278 29.76 -2.78 -15.90
C VAL A 278 30.60 -1.97 -14.91
N ALA A 279 30.21 -0.73 -14.63
CA ALA A 279 30.93 0.14 -13.72
C ALA A 279 30.93 -0.40 -12.28
N ALA A 280 29.87 -1.10 -11.86
CA ALA A 280 29.78 -1.69 -10.53
C ALA A 280 30.82 -2.81 -10.34
N PHE A 281 31.05 -3.62 -11.37
CA PHE A 281 32.03 -4.70 -11.32
C PHE A 281 33.48 -4.20 -11.37
N THR A 282 33.75 -3.16 -12.15
CA THR A 282 35.12 -2.72 -12.42
C THR A 282 35.63 -1.66 -11.45
N ALA A 283 34.74 -0.84 -10.85
CA ALA A 283 35.13 0.38 -10.14
C ALA A 283 36.23 0.18 -9.09
N VAL A 284 36.08 -0.79 -8.18
CA VAL A 284 37.06 -1.08 -7.12
C VAL A 284 38.05 -2.16 -7.55
N LEU A 285 37.58 -3.25 -8.14
CA LEU A 285 38.45 -4.39 -8.49
C LEU A 285 39.52 -4.00 -9.52
N PHE A 286 39.20 -3.19 -10.52
CA PHE A 286 40.18 -2.86 -11.55
C PHE A 286 41.13 -1.76 -11.08
N THR A 287 40.63 -0.76 -10.35
CA THR A 287 41.46 0.36 -9.89
C THR A 287 42.33 0.00 -8.68
N GLU A 288 41.74 -0.59 -7.63
CA GLU A 288 42.42 -0.85 -6.37
C GLU A 288 43.18 -2.19 -6.35
N VAL A 289 42.73 -3.21 -7.11
CA VAL A 289 43.33 -4.56 -7.09
C VAL A 289 44.18 -4.85 -8.34
N LEU A 290 43.72 -4.48 -9.53
CA LEU A 290 44.49 -4.63 -10.76
C LEU A 290 45.42 -3.43 -11.04
N GLY A 291 45.18 -2.29 -10.40
CA GLY A 291 46.04 -1.11 -10.50
C GLY A 291 45.81 -0.29 -11.77
N TRP A 292 44.67 -0.43 -12.43
CA TRP A 292 44.33 0.33 -13.63
C TRP A 292 43.99 1.78 -13.29
N SER A 293 44.31 2.70 -14.19
CA SER A 293 43.85 4.09 -14.06
C SER A 293 42.34 4.19 -14.30
N ALA A 294 41.71 5.24 -13.78
CA ALA A 294 40.28 5.48 -14.00
C ALA A 294 39.95 5.62 -15.50
N GLU A 295 40.86 6.21 -16.28
CA GLU A 295 40.74 6.36 -17.73
C GLU A 295 40.81 5.00 -18.45
N GLU A 296 41.71 4.12 -18.02
CA GLU A 296 41.82 2.75 -18.57
C GLU A 296 40.54 1.95 -18.30
N VAL A 297 39.99 2.07 -17.08
CA VAL A 297 38.73 1.41 -16.70
C VAL A 297 37.57 1.94 -17.53
N GLU A 298 37.42 3.26 -17.70
CA GLU A 298 36.30 3.80 -18.48
C GLU A 298 36.41 3.46 -19.96
N ALA A 299 37.63 3.46 -20.52
CA ALA A 299 37.87 3.02 -21.90
C ALA A 299 37.51 1.54 -22.08
N PHE A 300 37.84 0.68 -21.10
CA PHE A 300 37.46 -0.72 -21.12
C PHE A 300 35.95 -0.92 -20.97
N ASN A 301 35.31 -0.20 -20.05
CA ASN A 301 33.86 -0.22 -19.86
C ASN A 301 33.12 0.17 -21.15
N ALA A 302 33.63 1.15 -21.90
CA ALA A 302 33.08 1.49 -23.22
C ALA A 302 33.17 0.32 -24.21
N ARG A 303 34.27 -0.44 -24.24
CA ARG A 303 34.40 -1.66 -25.06
C ARG A 303 33.42 -2.74 -24.63
N VAL A 304 33.23 -2.97 -23.34
CA VAL A 304 32.24 -3.94 -22.81
C VAL A 304 30.82 -3.56 -23.21
N ARG A 305 30.45 -2.28 -23.05
CA ARG A 305 29.14 -1.76 -23.48
C ARG A 305 28.93 -1.95 -24.98
N GLN A 306 29.96 -1.73 -25.78
CA GLN A 306 29.90 -1.97 -27.22
C GLN A 306 29.70 -3.46 -27.54
N ALA A 307 30.50 -4.35 -26.93
CA ALA A 307 30.41 -5.79 -27.12
C ALA A 307 29.03 -6.34 -26.74
N SER A 308 28.45 -5.87 -25.62
CA SER A 308 27.12 -6.27 -25.13
C SER A 308 25.98 -5.93 -26.10
N ARG A 309 26.18 -4.94 -26.97
CA ARG A 309 25.19 -4.49 -27.97
C ARG A 309 25.36 -5.18 -29.33
N GLN A 310 26.41 -5.99 -29.52
CA GLN A 310 26.67 -6.68 -30.78
C GLN A 310 25.70 -7.85 -30.96
N ARG A 311 24.79 -7.71 -31.93
CA ARG A 311 23.80 -8.75 -32.26
C ARG A 311 24.37 -9.95 -33.01
N SER A 312 25.60 -9.85 -33.52
CA SER A 312 26.27 -10.92 -34.26
C SER A 312 27.07 -11.87 -33.37
N VAL A 313 27.10 -11.61 -32.06
CA VAL A 313 27.79 -12.43 -31.06
C VAL A 313 26.73 -12.95 -30.10
N HIS A 314 26.81 -14.23 -29.77
CA HIS A 314 25.80 -14.92 -28.95
C HIS A 314 26.41 -15.46 -27.64
N PRO A 315 26.82 -14.57 -26.71
CA PRO A 315 27.41 -14.98 -25.45
C PRO A 315 26.38 -15.62 -24.51
N ILE A 316 26.82 -16.66 -23.79
CA ILE A 316 26.03 -17.45 -22.84
C ILE A 316 26.86 -17.67 -21.57
N PHE A 317 26.23 -17.50 -20.41
CA PHE A 317 26.66 -18.11 -19.15
C PHE A 317 25.88 -19.40 -18.90
N ASP A 318 26.49 -20.35 -18.18
CA ASP A 318 25.72 -21.41 -17.55
C ASP A 318 25.38 -20.98 -16.12
N VAL A 319 24.11 -21.04 -15.73
CA VAL A 319 23.67 -20.96 -14.34
C VAL A 319 23.51 -22.37 -13.81
N LEU A 320 24.20 -22.69 -12.71
CA LEU A 320 24.10 -23.96 -12.02
C LEU A 320 23.20 -23.77 -10.79
N VAL A 321 22.21 -24.65 -10.68
CA VAL A 321 21.38 -24.80 -9.50
C VAL A 321 21.77 -26.11 -8.83
N VAL A 322 22.40 -26.03 -7.66
CA VAL A 322 22.87 -27.20 -6.90
C VAL A 322 22.07 -27.35 -5.63
N THR A 323 21.43 -28.50 -5.44
CA THR A 323 20.67 -28.84 -4.24
C THR A 323 21.31 -30.01 -3.50
N GLY A 324 21.18 -30.05 -2.17
CA GLY A 324 21.66 -31.17 -1.36
C GLY A 324 20.85 -31.35 -0.07
N ARG A 325 20.56 -32.59 0.31
CA ARG A 325 19.78 -32.93 1.51
C ARG A 325 20.68 -33.44 2.63
N LYS A 326 20.54 -32.88 3.83
CA LYS A 326 21.22 -33.41 5.02
C LYS A 326 20.62 -34.79 5.36
N PRO A 327 21.42 -35.83 5.60
CA PRO A 327 20.90 -37.16 5.97
C PRO A 327 19.94 -37.09 7.17
N GLU A 328 18.85 -37.86 7.11
CA GLU A 328 18.00 -38.11 8.28
C GLU A 328 18.79 -38.93 9.32
N PHE A 329 18.50 -38.74 10.62
CA PHE A 329 19.07 -39.61 11.64
C PHE A 329 18.55 -41.03 11.44
N THR A 330 19.39 -41.90 10.87
CA THR A 330 19.11 -43.34 10.88
C THR A 330 19.24 -43.82 12.32
N VAL A 331 18.11 -44.20 12.93
CA VAL A 331 18.04 -44.90 14.21
C VAL A 331 18.66 -46.29 14.05
N ILE A 332 19.99 -46.36 14.00
CA ILE A 332 20.74 -47.63 14.07
C ILE A 332 21.70 -47.66 15.27
N ILE A 333 21.92 -46.55 16.00
CA ILE A 333 22.85 -46.54 17.15
C ILE A 333 22.17 -46.29 18.51
N LEU A 334 20.97 -45.69 18.58
CA LEU A 334 20.29 -45.51 19.90
C LEU A 334 19.54 -46.75 20.44
N VAL A 335 19.24 -47.74 19.59
CA VAL A 335 18.59 -48.99 20.06
C VAL A 335 19.57 -49.86 20.89
N ALA A 336 20.88 -49.67 20.73
CA ALA A 336 21.91 -50.38 21.48
C ALA A 336 22.22 -49.78 22.87
N MET A 337 21.81 -48.52 23.14
CA MET A 337 22.13 -47.84 24.41
C MET A 337 20.93 -47.63 25.34
N LEU A 338 19.69 -47.65 24.85
CA LEU A 338 18.49 -47.47 25.71
C LEU A 338 17.88 -48.75 26.28
N HIS A 339 18.36 -49.95 25.89
CA HIS A 339 17.81 -51.22 26.41
C HIS A 339 18.36 -51.68 27.78
N ARG A 340 19.12 -50.83 28.51
CA ARG A 340 19.77 -51.25 29.78
C ARG A 340 19.33 -50.53 31.05
N ARG A 341 18.42 -49.55 31.00
CA ARG A 341 17.91 -48.90 32.21
C ARG A 341 16.46 -48.48 32.02
N LEU A 342 15.52 -49.36 32.34
CA LEU A 342 14.19 -49.08 32.92
C LEU A 342 13.34 -50.35 32.85
N ARG A 343 13.58 -51.27 33.79
CA ARG A 343 12.70 -52.40 34.13
C ARG A 343 12.71 -52.59 35.64
N THR A 344 11.86 -51.83 36.32
CA THR A 344 11.34 -51.98 37.71
C THR A 344 10.54 -50.69 37.96
N MET A 345 9.27 -50.61 38.35
CA MET A 345 8.33 -51.49 39.05
C MET A 345 6.87 -51.06 38.73
N LEU A 346 5.98 -52.07 38.67
CA LEU A 346 4.57 -52.18 39.10
C LEU A 346 3.63 -50.95 39.05
N LEU A 347 2.55 -50.98 38.24
CA LEU A 347 1.21 -51.58 38.51
C LEU A 347 0.45 -50.97 39.70
N SER A 348 -0.63 -50.21 39.43
CA SER A 348 -2.02 -50.68 39.63
C SER A 348 -3.09 -49.58 39.43
N ASN A 349 -4.21 -50.05 38.85
CA ASN A 349 -5.54 -49.47 38.59
C ASN A 349 -6.03 -48.28 39.41
N LEU A 350 -6.85 -47.42 38.77
CA LEU A 350 -8.22 -47.11 39.22
C LEU A 350 -9.05 -46.41 38.13
N SER A 351 -10.26 -46.94 37.92
CA SER A 351 -11.36 -46.37 37.15
C SER A 351 -12.13 -45.32 37.97
N ALA A 352 -12.58 -44.22 37.35
CA ALA A 352 -13.69 -43.41 37.88
C ALA A 352 -14.36 -42.56 36.78
N THR A 353 -15.58 -42.95 36.45
CA THR A 353 -16.79 -42.11 36.25
C THR A 353 -16.65 -40.71 35.60
N SER A 354 -17.12 -40.59 34.36
CA SER A 354 -17.57 -39.32 33.79
C SER A 354 -19.00 -39.02 34.25
N LEU A 355 -19.19 -37.90 34.97
CA LEU A 355 -20.49 -37.35 35.27
C LEU A 355 -21.08 -36.66 34.04
N VAL A 356 -22.35 -36.97 33.78
CA VAL A 356 -23.26 -36.23 32.91
C VAL A 356 -23.62 -34.91 33.61
N PHE A 357 -23.42 -33.78 32.95
CA PHE A 357 -24.09 -32.53 33.31
C PHE A 357 -25.24 -32.29 32.32
N GLN A 358 -26.47 -32.57 32.77
CA GLN A 358 -27.68 -31.99 32.20
C GLN A 358 -27.93 -30.63 32.84
N GLY A 359 -28.46 -29.71 32.03
CA GLY A 359 -28.43 -28.27 32.27
C GLY A 359 -29.33 -27.70 33.37
N LEU A 360 -29.15 -26.39 33.54
CA LEU A 360 -30.06 -25.46 34.20
C LEU A 360 -30.23 -24.23 33.28
N PRO A 361 -31.42 -23.59 33.27
CA PRO A 361 -31.80 -22.58 32.31
C PRO A 361 -31.03 -21.27 32.52
N GLY A 362 -30.73 -20.62 31.39
CA GLY A 362 -29.91 -19.42 31.28
C GLY A 362 -30.32 -18.31 32.24
N VAL A 363 -29.42 -18.03 33.18
CA VAL A 363 -29.29 -16.73 33.80
C VAL A 363 -28.81 -15.77 32.71
N LEU A 364 -29.50 -14.65 32.50
CA LEU A 364 -28.98 -13.55 31.69
C LEU A 364 -27.60 -13.18 32.27
N SER A 365 -26.53 -13.53 31.55
CA SER A 365 -25.21 -13.00 31.84
C SER A 365 -25.29 -11.51 31.52
N SER A 366 -25.27 -10.66 32.55
CA SER A 366 -25.08 -9.23 32.35
C SER A 366 -23.69 -9.05 31.74
N HIS A 367 -23.63 -8.72 30.45
CA HIS A 367 -22.37 -8.41 29.77
C HIS A 367 -21.62 -7.33 30.56
N THR A 368 -20.44 -7.66 31.10
CA THR A 368 -19.65 -6.73 31.92
C THR A 368 -18.89 -5.77 31.00
N CYS A 369 -19.30 -4.50 31.00
CA CYS A 369 -18.60 -3.42 30.30
C CYS A 369 -17.64 -2.73 31.28
N THR A 370 -16.49 -3.36 31.52
CA THR A 370 -15.41 -2.80 32.37
C THR A 370 -14.06 -3.03 31.72
N ASP A 371 -13.06 -2.26 32.11
CA ASP A 371 -11.69 -2.35 31.58
C ASP A 371 -11.14 -3.79 31.70
N GLU A 372 -11.42 -4.46 32.84
CA GLU A 372 -10.95 -5.82 33.10
C GLU A 372 -11.56 -6.86 32.15
N ALA A 373 -12.80 -6.64 31.68
CA ALA A 373 -13.46 -7.53 30.74
C ALA A 373 -12.71 -7.60 29.38
N PHE A 374 -11.91 -6.57 29.09
CA PHE A 374 -11.16 -6.43 27.85
C PHE A 374 -9.63 -6.52 28.07
N GLY A 375 -9.16 -6.75 29.29
CA GLY A 375 -7.72 -6.73 29.61
C GLY A 375 -6.89 -7.83 28.95
N ALA A 376 -7.52 -8.84 28.35
CA ALA A 376 -6.84 -9.92 27.62
C ALA A 376 -6.78 -9.71 26.09
N LEU A 377 -7.28 -8.58 25.58
CA LEU A 377 -7.21 -8.25 24.16
C LEU A 377 -5.75 -8.20 23.70
N LYS A 378 -5.53 -8.58 22.45
CA LYS A 378 -4.23 -8.52 21.77
C LYS A 378 -4.45 -8.07 20.34
N LEU A 379 -3.46 -7.36 19.82
CA LEU A 379 -3.36 -7.00 18.41
C LEU A 379 -1.97 -7.41 17.94
N ASP A 380 -1.91 -8.17 16.85
CA ASP A 380 -0.64 -8.63 16.32
C ASP A 380 0.17 -7.42 15.81
N LYS A 381 1.48 -7.42 16.08
CA LYS A 381 2.41 -6.31 15.72
C LYS A 381 2.14 -4.96 16.40
N ALA A 382 1.24 -4.89 17.37
CA ALA A 382 0.97 -3.70 18.15
C ALA A 382 1.02 -3.99 19.66
N GLU A 383 1.27 -2.95 20.45
CA GLU A 383 1.21 -2.98 21.90
C GLU A 383 -0.01 -2.18 22.38
N ILE A 384 -0.91 -2.84 23.12
CA ILE A 384 -2.03 -2.16 23.79
C ILE A 384 -1.49 -1.43 25.01
N LEU A 385 -1.63 -0.10 25.01
CA LEU A 385 -1.17 0.78 26.07
C LEU A 385 -2.22 0.95 27.17
N SER A 386 -3.50 1.08 26.78
CA SER A 386 -4.60 1.19 27.73
C SER A 386 -5.94 0.83 27.08
N ILE A 387 -6.86 0.31 27.89
CA ILE A 387 -8.25 0.09 27.50
C ILE A 387 -9.13 0.81 28.50
N THR A 388 -10.14 1.52 28.02
CA THR A 388 -11.17 2.15 28.85
C THR A 388 -12.54 1.73 28.34
N ALA A 389 -13.38 1.22 29.23
CA ALA A 389 -14.72 0.77 28.92
C ALA A 389 -15.73 1.34 29.91
N ASN A 390 -16.83 1.89 29.39
CA ASN A 390 -17.91 2.41 30.21
C ASN A 390 -19.26 2.28 29.54
N ILE A 391 -20.31 2.14 30.36
CA ILE A 391 -21.69 2.24 29.88
C ILE A 391 -22.07 3.72 29.81
N SER A 392 -22.69 4.10 28.70
CA SER A 392 -23.30 5.43 28.57
C SER A 392 -24.52 5.39 27.66
N SER A 393 -25.49 6.24 27.97
CA SER A 393 -26.62 6.50 27.09
C SER A 393 -26.26 7.63 26.14
N VAL A 394 -26.46 7.42 24.85
CA VAL A 394 -26.14 8.39 23.80
C VAL A 394 -27.42 8.89 23.16
N ASN A 395 -27.55 10.21 23.09
CA ASN A 395 -28.55 10.84 22.23
C ASN A 395 -27.97 10.86 20.82
N LEU A 396 -28.74 10.39 19.85
CA LEU A 396 -28.33 10.45 18.45
C LEU A 396 -28.13 11.92 18.03
N PRO A 397 -27.11 12.21 17.22
CA PRO A 397 -26.92 13.57 16.69
C PRO A 397 -28.19 14.03 15.97
N ALA A 398 -28.49 15.33 16.04
CA ALA A 398 -29.70 15.88 15.40
C ALA A 398 -29.67 15.80 13.86
N SER A 399 -28.50 15.56 13.27
CA SER A 399 -28.30 15.46 11.83
C SER A 399 -27.98 14.02 11.42
N PRO A 400 -28.51 13.54 10.28
CA PRO A 400 -28.11 12.25 9.71
C PRO A 400 -26.62 12.26 9.41
N THR A 401 -25.94 11.14 9.66
CA THR A 401 -24.58 10.90 9.17
C THR A 401 -24.67 10.42 7.72
N ASN A 402 -23.65 10.69 6.91
CA ASN A 402 -23.61 10.23 5.52
C ASN A 402 -23.86 8.71 5.52
N GLU A 403 -24.96 8.30 4.89
CA GLU A 403 -25.41 6.90 4.71
C GLU A 403 -26.27 6.27 5.84
N TRP A 404 -26.66 7.05 6.86
CA TRP A 404 -27.75 6.68 7.78
C TRP A 404 -28.80 7.81 7.83
N PRO A 405 -29.74 7.86 6.86
CA PRO A 405 -30.62 9.01 6.62
C PRO A 405 -31.67 9.25 7.71
N GLU A 406 -31.91 8.29 8.60
CA GLU A 406 -32.88 8.41 9.70
C GLU A 406 -32.21 8.08 11.04
N ASN A 407 -32.24 9.02 11.98
CA ASN A 407 -31.92 8.75 13.36
C ASN A 407 -33.23 8.35 14.07
N PRO A 408 -33.35 7.14 14.65
CA PRO A 408 -34.48 6.85 15.52
C PRO A 408 -34.52 7.89 16.65
N GLU A 409 -35.69 8.32 17.11
CA GLU A 409 -35.85 9.31 18.19
C GLU A 409 -35.41 8.78 19.59
N ASP A 410 -34.67 7.67 19.63
CA ASP A 410 -34.42 6.89 20.83
C ASP A 410 -33.00 7.10 21.39
N THR A 411 -32.92 7.21 22.72
CA THR A 411 -31.66 7.14 23.45
C THR A 411 -31.20 5.68 23.51
N VAL A 412 -30.00 5.38 22.99
CA VAL A 412 -29.43 4.02 23.06
C VAL A 412 -28.41 3.92 24.19
N THR A 413 -28.54 2.88 25.03
CA THR A 413 -27.52 2.54 26.03
C THR A 413 -26.45 1.66 25.39
N LEU A 414 -25.20 2.09 25.47
CA LEU A 414 -24.07 1.46 24.81
C LEU A 414 -22.96 1.15 25.82
N CYS A 415 -22.29 0.02 25.64
CA CYS A 415 -20.94 -0.19 26.16
C CYS A 415 -19.96 0.44 25.16
N LYS A 416 -19.24 1.48 25.60
CA LYS A 416 -18.21 2.15 24.82
C LYS A 416 -16.85 1.66 25.26
N VAL A 417 -16.03 1.22 24.32
CA VAL A 417 -14.67 0.76 24.56
C VAL A 417 -13.71 1.60 23.73
N ALA A 418 -12.69 2.17 24.36
CA ALA A 418 -11.58 2.85 23.71
C ALA A 418 -10.31 2.07 23.97
N ILE A 419 -9.57 1.75 22.92
CA ILE A 419 -8.33 0.98 22.96
C ILE A 419 -7.23 1.86 22.40
N ARG A 420 -6.28 2.21 23.26
CA ARG A 420 -5.08 2.98 22.90
C ARG A 420 -3.93 2.03 22.68
N TYR A 421 -3.26 2.13 21.54
CA TYR A 421 -2.17 1.23 21.17
C TYR A 421 -1.10 1.95 20.34
N THR A 422 0.05 1.31 20.18
CA THR A 422 1.16 1.77 19.33
C THR A 422 1.76 0.60 18.55
N HIS A 423 2.32 0.88 17.39
CA HIS A 423 3.18 -0.06 16.68
C HIS A 423 4.63 0.13 17.15
N PRO A 424 5.27 -0.89 17.76
CA PRO A 424 6.65 -0.77 18.21
C PRO A 424 7.58 -0.30 17.10
N GLY A 425 8.28 0.82 17.35
CA GLY A 425 9.20 1.45 16.40
C GLY A 425 8.59 2.53 15.50
N TRP A 426 7.26 2.70 15.48
CA TRP A 426 6.59 3.69 14.62
C TRP A 426 6.43 5.05 15.30
N ASN A 427 6.59 5.10 16.63
CA ASN A 427 6.37 6.31 17.44
C ASN A 427 4.97 6.93 17.22
N ASP A 428 3.98 6.08 16.94
CA ASP A 428 2.58 6.46 16.80
C ASP A 428 1.82 6.24 18.11
N THR A 429 0.63 6.83 18.21
CA THR A 429 -0.32 6.37 19.23
C THR A 429 -1.73 6.50 18.71
N ILE A 430 -2.38 5.36 18.51
CA ILE A 430 -3.66 5.24 17.83
C ILE A 430 -4.74 4.87 18.84
N ASN A 431 -5.95 5.39 18.63
CA ASN A 431 -7.12 5.01 19.40
C ASN A 431 -8.18 4.37 18.49
N THR A 432 -8.56 3.14 18.83
CA THR A 432 -9.71 2.45 18.25
C THR A 432 -10.90 2.56 19.20
N TYR A 433 -12.06 2.89 18.66
CA TYR A 433 -13.30 3.08 19.40
C TYR A 433 -14.34 2.06 18.96
N VAL A 434 -14.91 1.33 19.92
CA VAL A 434 -15.94 0.30 19.66
C VAL A 434 -17.17 0.60 20.52
N TRP A 435 -18.33 0.72 19.88
CA TRP A 435 -19.62 0.98 20.54
C TRP A 435 -20.53 -0.24 20.37
N LEU A 436 -20.96 -0.80 21.49
CA LEU A 436 -21.68 -2.07 21.56
C LEU A 436 -23.07 -1.84 22.17
N PRO A 437 -24.16 -2.19 21.47
CA PRO A 437 -25.50 -2.20 22.04
C PRO A 437 -25.60 -3.13 23.25
N VAL A 438 -26.03 -2.60 24.41
CA VAL A 438 -26.16 -3.45 25.62
C VAL A 438 -27.34 -4.43 25.53
N SER A 439 -28.29 -4.13 24.65
CA SER A 439 -29.42 -4.96 24.26
C SER A 439 -29.60 -4.92 22.74
N GLU A 440 -30.29 -5.91 22.17
CA GLU A 440 -30.71 -5.91 20.77
C GLU A 440 -29.55 -5.87 19.74
N TRP A 441 -28.39 -6.41 20.10
CA TRP A 441 -27.33 -6.65 19.12
C TRP A 441 -27.82 -7.62 18.03
N ASN A 442 -27.74 -7.19 16.79
CA ASN A 442 -28.25 -7.90 15.62
C ASN A 442 -27.25 -8.92 15.04
N GLU A 443 -26.20 -9.26 15.79
CA GLU A 443 -25.08 -10.14 15.41
C GLU A 443 -24.16 -9.58 14.32
N ARG A 444 -24.29 -8.29 13.95
CA ARG A 444 -23.47 -7.64 12.93
C ARG A 444 -22.48 -6.67 13.55
N MET A 445 -21.34 -6.51 12.88
CA MET A 445 -20.39 -5.44 13.14
C MET A 445 -20.31 -4.51 11.93
N VAL A 446 -20.10 -3.22 12.14
CA VAL A 446 -19.84 -2.25 11.07
C VAL A 446 -18.62 -1.38 11.38
N GLY A 447 -17.69 -1.28 10.44
CA GLY A 447 -16.64 -0.28 10.43
C GLY A 447 -17.14 1.01 9.79
N VAL A 448 -16.81 2.14 10.41
CA VAL A 448 -17.18 3.48 9.92
C VAL A 448 -15.92 4.26 9.60
N GLY A 449 -15.82 4.72 8.35
CA GLY A 449 -14.69 5.51 7.85
C GLY A 449 -14.78 6.99 8.19
N GLY A 450 -13.73 7.74 7.82
CA GLY A 450 -13.63 9.18 8.06
C GLY A 450 -13.90 10.04 6.82
N GLY A 451 -13.42 11.28 6.86
CA GLY A 451 -13.59 12.27 5.80
C GLY A 451 -12.50 13.34 5.82
N GLY A 452 -12.10 13.83 4.65
CA GLY A 452 -10.93 14.72 4.54
C GLY A 452 -9.69 14.02 5.09
N TRP A 453 -8.97 14.67 6.02
CA TRP A 453 -7.82 14.06 6.71
C TRP A 453 -8.19 13.19 7.93
N SER A 454 -9.48 13.10 8.31
CA SER A 454 -9.89 12.24 9.44
C SER A 454 -9.92 10.78 9.00
N THR A 455 -9.31 9.91 9.81
CA THR A 455 -9.41 8.45 9.61
C THR A 455 -10.80 7.94 9.96
N GLY A 456 -11.47 8.57 10.92
CA GLY A 456 -12.78 8.20 11.44
C GLY A 456 -13.21 9.11 12.59
N ASP A 457 -14.51 9.37 12.72
CA ASP A 457 -15.05 10.22 13.78
C ASP A 457 -15.91 9.38 14.74
N VAL A 458 -15.69 9.54 16.05
CA VAL A 458 -16.29 8.67 17.09
C VAL A 458 -17.81 8.85 17.16
N GLU A 459 -18.30 10.05 16.88
CA GLU A 459 -19.71 10.39 16.86
C GLU A 459 -20.49 9.62 15.78
N ASP A 460 -19.83 9.24 14.68
CA ASP A 460 -20.45 8.50 13.57
C ASP A 460 -20.80 7.05 13.96
N LEU A 461 -20.28 6.56 15.09
CA LEU A 461 -20.66 5.25 15.66
C LEU A 461 -22.08 5.23 16.22
N ALA A 462 -22.68 6.39 16.53
CA ALA A 462 -23.96 6.47 17.21
C ALA A 462 -25.12 5.85 16.39
N ALA A 463 -25.23 6.26 15.13
CA ALA A 463 -26.30 5.82 14.23
C ALA A 463 -26.32 4.29 14.02
N PRO A 464 -25.23 3.63 13.59
CA PRO A 464 -25.23 2.17 13.46
C PRO A 464 -25.42 1.45 14.79
N ALA A 465 -24.86 1.95 15.89
CA ALA A 465 -25.05 1.34 17.20
C ALA A 465 -26.52 1.38 17.65
N SER A 466 -27.25 2.47 17.38
CA SER A 466 -28.68 2.56 17.66
C SER A 466 -29.54 1.56 16.87
N ARG A 467 -29.02 1.08 15.74
CA ARG A 467 -29.67 0.08 14.86
C ARG A 467 -29.24 -1.35 15.18
N GLY A 468 -28.60 -1.56 16.34
CA GLY A 468 -28.21 -2.87 16.84
C GLY A 468 -26.90 -3.40 16.28
N TYR A 469 -26.09 -2.61 15.58
CA TYR A 469 -24.75 -3.02 15.13
C TYR A 469 -23.72 -2.80 16.23
N ALA A 470 -22.73 -3.67 16.33
CA ALA A 470 -21.47 -3.30 16.98
C ALA A 470 -20.70 -2.38 16.01
N ALA A 471 -20.42 -1.14 16.40
CA ALA A 471 -19.80 -0.15 15.52
C ALA A 471 -18.34 0.10 15.92
N VAL A 472 -17.44 0.23 14.94
CA VAL A 472 -16.01 0.48 15.18
C VAL A 472 -15.45 1.57 14.27
N THR A 473 -14.57 2.41 14.81
CA THR A 473 -13.77 3.39 14.06
C THR A 473 -12.41 3.62 14.74
N THR A 474 -11.53 4.38 14.10
CA THR A 474 -10.20 4.72 14.60
C THR A 474 -9.83 6.16 14.25
N ASP A 475 -9.03 6.79 15.10
CA ASP A 475 -8.44 8.11 14.78
C ASP A 475 -7.21 7.99 13.85
N GLY A 476 -6.67 6.79 13.65
CA GLY A 476 -5.47 6.55 12.85
C GLY A 476 -4.20 7.19 13.39
N GLY A 477 -4.18 7.60 14.67
CA GLY A 477 -3.04 8.24 15.31
C GLY A 477 -3.10 9.77 15.35
N HIS A 478 -4.17 10.37 14.84
CA HIS A 478 -4.36 11.82 14.81
C HIS A 478 -5.82 12.21 15.05
N LEU A 479 -6.11 12.70 16.26
CA LEU A 479 -7.44 13.22 16.59
C LEU A 479 -7.66 14.55 15.87
N LEU A 480 -8.47 14.56 14.82
CA LEU A 480 -8.84 15.78 14.13
C LEU A 480 -10.17 16.32 14.62
N ALA A 481 -10.10 17.25 15.58
CA ALA A 481 -11.28 18.05 15.93
C ALA A 481 -11.82 18.89 14.75
N ASN A 482 -11.07 19.04 13.64
CA ASN A 482 -11.41 19.90 12.50
C ASN A 482 -11.13 19.33 11.09
N ARG A 483 -10.91 18.02 10.92
CA ARG A 483 -10.66 17.32 9.63
C ARG A 483 -9.60 17.95 8.69
N GLN A 484 -8.82 18.94 9.16
CA GLN A 484 -7.92 19.79 8.36
C GLN A 484 -6.51 19.97 8.96
N GLU A 485 -6.26 19.54 10.21
CA GLU A 485 -4.93 19.62 10.80
C GLU A 485 -3.96 18.59 10.20
N LEU A 486 -2.70 19.02 10.01
CA LEU A 486 -1.62 18.23 9.41
C LEU A 486 -0.39 18.14 10.32
N GLY A 487 -0.54 18.42 11.62
CA GLY A 487 0.56 18.32 12.58
C GLY A 487 1.16 16.90 12.66
N TRP A 488 0.41 15.90 12.20
CA TRP A 488 0.81 14.50 12.11
C TRP A 488 1.58 14.16 10.83
N ALA A 489 1.49 14.98 9.77
CA ALA A 489 1.97 14.60 8.44
C ALA A 489 3.50 14.68 8.31
N LEU A 490 4.16 15.49 9.15
CA LEU A 490 5.61 15.68 9.13
C LEU A 490 6.22 15.35 10.49
N THR A 491 7.32 14.61 10.51
CA THR A 491 8.15 14.42 11.71
C THR A 491 9.02 15.65 11.98
N SER A 492 9.38 16.39 10.93
CA SER A 492 10.06 17.68 10.98
C SER A 492 9.93 18.39 9.61
N CYS A 493 10.33 19.66 9.52
CA CYS A 493 10.30 20.39 8.24
C CYS A 493 11.08 19.62 7.16
N GLY A 494 10.44 19.33 6.02
CA GLY A 494 11.03 18.55 4.94
C GLY A 494 10.95 17.03 5.09
N ASN A 495 10.47 16.49 6.22
CA ASN A 495 10.46 15.05 6.49
C ASN A 495 9.03 14.56 6.77
N LEU A 496 8.50 13.74 5.87
CA LEU A 496 7.17 13.14 6.03
C LEU A 496 7.18 12.04 7.09
N ASP A 497 6.08 11.97 7.84
CA ASP A 497 5.77 10.80 8.66
C ASP A 497 5.04 9.76 7.80
N LEU A 498 5.82 8.81 7.25
CA LEU A 498 5.26 7.75 6.42
C LEU A 498 4.44 6.75 7.22
N HIS A 499 4.71 6.57 8.51
CA HIS A 499 3.93 5.68 9.37
C HIS A 499 2.56 6.28 9.66
N ALA A 500 2.49 7.57 10.00
CA ALA A 500 1.22 8.25 10.15
C ALA A 500 0.40 8.25 8.84
N LEU A 501 1.07 8.43 7.69
CA LEU A 501 0.40 8.31 6.38
C LEU A 501 -0.10 6.88 6.11
N GLN A 502 0.67 5.84 6.48
CA GLN A 502 0.24 4.44 6.37
C GLN A 502 -0.94 4.12 7.30
N ASN A 503 -0.95 4.67 8.52
CA ASN A 503 -2.05 4.54 9.45
C ASN A 503 -3.33 5.16 8.88
N PHE A 504 -3.25 6.39 8.36
CA PHE A 504 -4.36 7.04 7.65
C PHE A 504 -4.82 6.25 6.41
N ALA A 505 -3.87 5.68 5.66
CA ALA A 505 -4.12 4.98 4.42
C ALA A 505 -4.85 3.63 4.64
N ALA A 506 -4.36 2.81 5.57
CA ALA A 506 -4.69 1.38 5.58
C ALA A 506 -4.53 0.69 6.95
N VAL A 507 -3.38 0.86 7.63
CA VAL A 507 -2.97 -0.02 8.74
C VAL A 507 -3.93 0.08 9.93
N SER A 508 -4.21 1.29 10.39
CA SER A 508 -5.10 1.51 11.53
C SER A 508 -6.54 1.03 11.29
N LEU A 509 -6.96 0.94 10.02
CA LEU A 509 -8.29 0.47 9.65
C LEU A 509 -8.40 -1.05 9.80
N ASP A 510 -7.34 -1.77 9.42
CA ASP A 510 -7.21 -3.21 9.63
C ASP A 510 -7.15 -3.56 11.12
N ASP A 511 -6.38 -2.79 11.88
CA ASP A 511 -6.31 -2.89 13.33
C ASP A 511 -7.68 -2.67 13.97
N ALA A 512 -8.39 -1.61 13.55
CA ALA A 512 -9.71 -1.29 14.07
C ALA A 512 -10.71 -2.41 13.79
N ALA A 513 -10.71 -2.98 12.58
CA ALA A 513 -11.55 -4.12 12.24
C ALA A 513 -11.25 -5.34 13.12
N THR A 514 -9.96 -5.63 13.34
CA THR A 514 -9.48 -6.76 14.15
C THR A 514 -9.82 -6.60 15.63
N LEU A 515 -9.53 -5.43 16.19
CA LEU A 515 -9.87 -5.07 17.57
C LEU A 515 -11.39 -5.07 17.77
N GLY A 516 -12.15 -4.49 16.85
CA GLY A 516 -13.62 -4.49 16.87
C GLY A 516 -14.20 -5.89 16.99
N LYS A 517 -13.76 -6.83 16.14
CA LYS A 517 -14.20 -8.24 16.21
C LYS A 517 -13.85 -8.91 17.53
N THR A 518 -12.67 -8.62 18.06
CA THR A 518 -12.20 -9.22 19.32
C THR A 518 -12.96 -8.65 20.53
N VAL A 519 -13.27 -7.35 20.52
CA VAL A 519 -14.13 -6.69 21.51
C VAL A 519 -15.55 -7.27 21.47
N VAL A 520 -16.12 -7.45 20.28
CA VAL A 520 -17.43 -8.08 20.09
C VAL A 520 -17.45 -9.49 20.67
N GLU A 521 -16.42 -10.30 20.38
CA GLU A 521 -16.29 -11.65 20.91
C GLU A 521 -16.15 -11.68 22.43
N ALA A 522 -15.33 -10.78 23.00
CA ALA A 522 -15.14 -10.66 24.44
C ALA A 522 -16.44 -10.23 25.15
N TYR A 523 -17.19 -9.28 24.58
CA TYR A 523 -18.41 -8.75 25.19
C TYR A 523 -19.60 -9.70 25.05
N TYR A 524 -19.92 -10.15 23.83
CA TYR A 524 -21.10 -10.99 23.57
C TYR A 524 -20.85 -12.50 23.70
N GLY A 525 -19.60 -12.92 23.90
CA GLY A 525 -19.21 -14.33 23.99
C GLY A 525 -19.22 -15.07 22.63
N LYS A 526 -19.34 -14.33 21.52
CA LYS A 526 -19.30 -14.87 20.15
C LYS A 526 -18.87 -13.80 19.15
N LYS A 527 -18.20 -14.23 18.08
CA LYS A 527 -17.81 -13.37 16.94
C LYS A 527 -19.05 -12.80 16.22
N PRO A 528 -18.94 -11.63 15.57
CA PRO A 528 -20.00 -11.16 14.69
C PRO A 528 -20.25 -12.17 13.58
N LYS A 529 -21.52 -12.42 13.26
CA LYS A 529 -21.93 -13.31 12.18
C LYS A 529 -21.58 -12.71 10.81
N TYR A 530 -21.77 -11.40 10.68
CA TYR A 530 -21.39 -10.60 9.52
C TYR A 530 -20.67 -9.33 9.94
N SER A 531 -19.73 -8.90 9.10
CA SER A 531 -18.98 -7.66 9.26
C SER A 531 -19.16 -6.79 8.02
N TYR A 532 -19.47 -5.51 8.22
CA TYR A 532 -19.76 -4.56 7.17
C TYR A 532 -18.84 -3.32 7.25
N TRP A 533 -18.67 -2.63 6.14
CA TRP A 533 -18.07 -1.29 6.09
C TRP A 533 -19.07 -0.29 5.53
N ASN A 534 -19.08 0.93 6.06
CA ASN A 534 -19.86 2.05 5.55
C ASN A 534 -18.95 3.29 5.52
N GLY A 535 -18.84 3.94 4.36
CA GLY A 535 -18.13 5.21 4.27
C GLY A 535 -18.22 5.88 2.90
N CYS A 536 -18.17 7.21 2.94
CA CYS A 536 -18.13 8.07 1.77
C CYS A 536 -16.84 8.90 1.71
N SER A 537 -16.40 9.36 0.54
CA SER A 537 -15.21 10.21 0.39
C SER A 537 -13.93 9.46 0.81
N THR A 538 -13.18 9.98 1.79
CA THR A 538 -12.09 9.25 2.47
C THR A 538 -12.58 7.90 2.99
N GLY A 539 -13.77 7.82 3.61
CA GLY A 539 -14.39 6.57 4.03
C GLY A 539 -14.67 5.59 2.88
N GLY A 540 -15.01 6.11 1.70
CA GLY A 540 -15.17 5.31 0.49
C GLY A 540 -13.85 4.75 -0.02
N ARG A 541 -12.78 5.58 -0.01
CA ARG A 541 -11.41 5.12 -0.28
C ARG A 541 -10.99 4.04 0.70
N GLN A 542 -11.19 4.27 1.99
CA GLN A 542 -10.87 3.31 3.05
C GLN A 542 -11.59 1.97 2.82
N GLY A 543 -12.88 1.98 2.48
CA GLY A 543 -13.62 0.78 2.12
C GLY A 543 -13.00 0.03 0.93
N HIS A 544 -12.65 0.74 -0.15
CA HIS A 544 -11.93 0.13 -1.28
C HIS A 544 -10.54 -0.39 -0.87
N MET A 545 -9.84 0.29 0.04
CA MET A 545 -8.55 -0.16 0.56
C MET A 545 -8.69 -1.47 1.34
N MET A 546 -9.75 -1.62 2.13
CA MET A 546 -10.04 -2.86 2.84
C MET A 546 -10.33 -4.00 1.86
N ALA A 547 -11.06 -3.75 0.78
CA ALA A 547 -11.28 -4.75 -0.27
C ALA A 547 -9.97 -5.16 -0.94
N GLN A 548 -9.09 -4.21 -1.26
CA GLN A 548 -7.83 -4.45 -1.99
C GLN A 548 -6.77 -5.14 -1.12
N ARG A 549 -6.55 -4.69 0.13
CA ARG A 549 -5.42 -5.15 0.96
C ARG A 549 -5.79 -6.15 2.05
N TYR A 550 -7.02 -6.07 2.56
CA TYR A 550 -7.46 -6.84 3.72
C TYR A 550 -8.81 -7.52 3.43
N PRO A 551 -8.86 -8.36 2.39
CA PRO A 551 -10.10 -8.82 1.76
C PRO A 551 -11.03 -9.62 2.68
N THR A 552 -10.55 -10.06 3.85
CA THR A 552 -11.29 -10.86 4.82
C THR A 552 -11.85 -10.03 5.97
N GLN A 553 -11.58 -8.72 6.03
CA GLN A 553 -12.03 -7.90 7.14
C GLN A 553 -13.54 -7.64 7.13
N TYR A 554 -14.17 -7.58 5.95
CA TYR A 554 -15.59 -7.29 5.82
C TYR A 554 -16.26 -8.20 4.80
N ASN A 555 -17.45 -8.70 5.14
CA ASN A 555 -18.31 -9.47 4.23
C ASN A 555 -19.02 -8.56 3.22
N GLY A 556 -19.37 -7.33 3.63
CA GLY A 556 -19.96 -6.32 2.78
C GLY A 556 -19.30 -4.97 2.96
N ILE A 557 -19.06 -4.23 1.87
CA ILE A 557 -18.49 -2.89 1.90
C ILE A 557 -19.41 -1.97 1.11
N LEU A 558 -19.96 -0.94 1.76
CA LEU A 558 -20.59 0.20 1.11
C LEU A 558 -19.54 1.31 1.03
N ALA A 559 -19.20 1.71 -0.20
CA ALA A 559 -18.15 2.69 -0.44
C ALA A 559 -18.60 3.72 -1.48
N SER A 560 -18.85 4.94 -1.02
CA SER A 560 -19.52 5.98 -1.81
C SER A 560 -18.57 7.13 -2.14
N ALA A 561 -18.77 7.80 -3.27
CA ALA A 561 -17.96 8.94 -3.75
C ALA A 561 -16.47 8.79 -3.40
N SER A 562 -15.90 7.64 -3.75
CA SER A 562 -14.69 7.16 -3.09
C SER A 562 -13.43 7.92 -3.54
N ALA A 563 -12.66 8.40 -2.57
CA ALA A 563 -11.40 9.12 -2.77
C ALA A 563 -10.21 8.20 -3.14
N PHE A 564 -10.43 7.21 -4.01
CA PHE A 564 -9.35 6.41 -4.59
C PHE A 564 -8.77 7.10 -5.85
N ASN A 565 -7.63 6.60 -6.33
CA ASN A 565 -6.70 7.36 -7.18
C ASN A 565 -6.26 8.69 -6.52
N TRP A 566 -6.10 8.70 -5.19
CA TRP A 566 -5.81 9.91 -4.39
C TRP A 566 -4.64 10.70 -4.95
N ASP A 567 -3.57 9.99 -5.32
CA ASP A 567 -2.35 10.55 -5.90
C ASP A 567 -2.58 11.31 -7.22
N LYS A 568 -3.71 11.12 -7.89
CA LYS A 568 -4.10 11.81 -9.12
C LYS A 568 -5.20 12.85 -8.87
N PHE A 569 -6.36 12.42 -8.36
CA PHE A 569 -7.54 13.30 -8.31
C PHE A 569 -7.33 14.48 -7.35
N ILE A 570 -6.60 14.29 -6.24
CA ILE A 570 -6.38 15.37 -5.28
C ILE A 570 -5.51 16.50 -5.87
N VAL A 571 -4.67 16.19 -6.86
CA VAL A 571 -3.91 17.22 -7.60
C VAL A 571 -4.84 17.90 -8.62
N SER A 572 -5.75 17.14 -9.23
CA SER A 572 -6.80 17.65 -10.11
C SER A 572 -7.72 18.64 -9.40
N GLU A 573 -8.01 18.43 -8.11
CA GLU A 573 -8.80 19.37 -7.30
C GLU A 573 -8.20 20.78 -7.25
N TYR A 574 -6.87 20.91 -7.36
CA TYR A 574 -6.19 22.22 -7.38
C TYR A 574 -6.25 22.90 -8.76
N TRP A 575 -6.64 22.18 -9.82
CA TRP A 575 -6.63 22.68 -11.20
C TRP A 575 -7.39 24.01 -11.40
N PRO A 576 -8.62 24.21 -10.86
CA PRO A 576 -9.32 25.49 -11.02
C PRO A 576 -8.59 26.67 -10.38
N GLN A 577 -7.88 26.44 -9.27
CA GLN A 577 -7.06 27.46 -8.61
C GLN A 577 -5.84 27.81 -9.46
N PHE A 578 -5.19 26.81 -10.06
CA PHE A 578 -4.12 27.03 -11.02
C PHE A 578 -4.59 27.87 -12.23
N LEU A 579 -5.76 27.56 -12.78
CA LEU A 579 -6.37 28.32 -13.90
C LEU A 579 -6.64 29.78 -13.53
N MET A 580 -7.28 30.02 -12.37
CA MET A 580 -7.54 31.38 -11.88
C MET A 580 -6.26 32.19 -11.70
N ASN A 581 -5.22 31.56 -11.12
CA ASN A 581 -3.91 32.18 -10.96
C ASN A 581 -3.28 32.55 -12.31
N SER A 582 -3.34 31.64 -13.29
CA SER A 582 -2.76 31.82 -14.63
C SER A 582 -3.49 32.90 -15.44
N LEU A 583 -4.82 32.95 -15.35
CA LEU A 583 -5.66 33.94 -16.03
C LEU A 583 -5.70 35.30 -15.29
N GLY A 584 -5.21 35.36 -14.05
CA GLY A 584 -5.27 36.54 -13.19
C GLY A 584 -6.71 37.01 -12.94
N TYR A 585 -7.63 36.07 -12.76
CA TYR A 585 -9.05 36.36 -12.51
C TYR A 585 -9.63 35.38 -11.50
N TYR A 586 -10.34 35.93 -10.51
CA TYR A 586 -10.94 35.20 -9.40
C TYR A 586 -12.44 35.53 -9.39
N PRO A 587 -13.28 34.72 -10.04
CA PRO A 587 -14.72 34.96 -10.11
C PRO A 587 -15.34 35.00 -8.70
N PRO A 588 -16.26 35.95 -8.38
CA PRO A 588 -17.13 35.78 -7.23
C PRO A 588 -18.04 34.56 -7.43
N ALA A 589 -18.45 33.90 -6.34
CA ALA A 589 -19.20 32.64 -6.38
C ALA A 589 -20.45 32.70 -7.29
N CYS A 590 -21.24 33.79 -7.19
CA CYS A 590 -22.43 34.02 -8.01
C CYS A 590 -22.17 33.95 -9.53
N GLU A 591 -20.97 34.31 -10.00
CA GLU A 591 -20.63 34.26 -11.42
C GLU A 591 -20.49 32.81 -11.92
N LEU A 592 -19.84 31.95 -11.13
CA LEU A 592 -19.72 30.52 -11.43
C LEU A 592 -21.04 29.79 -11.24
N GLU A 593 -21.81 30.15 -10.20
CA GLU A 593 -23.16 29.62 -9.96
C GLU A 593 -24.10 29.96 -11.12
N ALA A 594 -24.02 31.16 -11.69
CA ALA A 594 -24.80 31.53 -12.86
C ALA A 594 -24.47 30.65 -14.08
N ILE A 595 -23.19 30.30 -14.28
CA ILE A 595 -22.76 29.38 -15.33
C ILE A 595 -23.31 27.99 -15.06
N THR A 596 -23.13 27.43 -13.85
CA THR A 596 -23.67 26.11 -13.48
C THR A 596 -25.20 26.05 -13.63
N ASN A 597 -25.92 27.07 -13.19
CA ASN A 597 -27.38 27.15 -13.34
C ASN A 597 -27.81 27.21 -14.81
N ALA A 598 -27.09 27.96 -15.63
CA ALA A 598 -27.35 28.02 -17.07
C ALA A 598 -27.10 26.67 -17.74
N THR A 599 -26.04 25.95 -17.33
CA THR A 599 -25.77 24.57 -17.76
C THR A 599 -26.94 23.66 -17.39
N ILE A 600 -27.33 23.60 -16.11
CA ILE A 600 -28.42 22.72 -15.64
C ILE A 600 -29.67 22.99 -16.46
N LYS A 601 -30.06 24.27 -16.61
CA LYS A 601 -31.21 24.66 -17.41
C LYS A 601 -31.12 24.23 -18.89
N ALA A 602 -29.92 24.20 -19.48
CA ALA A 602 -29.73 23.79 -20.87
C ALA A 602 -29.68 22.27 -21.05
N CYS A 603 -29.26 21.53 -20.01
CA CYS A 603 -29.02 20.09 -20.08
C CYS A 603 -30.16 19.23 -19.50
N ASP A 604 -30.96 19.76 -18.57
CA ASP A 604 -32.02 19.05 -17.81
C ASP A 604 -32.90 18.19 -18.73
N ALA A 605 -33.60 18.82 -19.69
CA ALA A 605 -34.52 18.12 -20.58
C ALA A 605 -33.91 17.07 -21.54
N GLN A 606 -32.58 16.93 -21.58
CA GLN A 606 -31.89 16.05 -22.55
C GLN A 606 -31.99 14.56 -22.22
N ASP A 607 -32.34 14.20 -21.00
CA ASP A 607 -32.66 12.83 -20.60
C ASP A 607 -34.15 12.47 -20.79
N GLY A 608 -34.93 13.41 -21.33
CA GLY A 608 -36.34 13.24 -21.67
C GLY A 608 -37.31 13.76 -20.62
N VAL A 609 -36.82 14.30 -19.49
CA VAL A 609 -37.64 14.91 -18.45
C VAL A 609 -37.04 16.24 -17.99
N GLU A 610 -37.87 17.23 -17.68
CA GLU A 610 -37.41 18.49 -17.08
C GLU A 610 -37.74 18.44 -15.59
N ASP A 611 -36.77 18.10 -14.75
CA ASP A 611 -36.93 17.98 -13.31
C ASP A 611 -35.84 18.72 -12.52
N GLY A 612 -34.88 19.34 -13.18
CA GLY A 612 -33.76 20.05 -12.55
C GLY A 612 -32.62 19.10 -12.15
N VAL A 613 -32.59 17.88 -12.69
CA VAL A 613 -31.51 16.92 -12.54
C VAL A 613 -30.90 16.63 -13.89
N VAL A 614 -29.57 16.76 -14.01
CA VAL A 614 -28.87 16.42 -15.26
C VAL A 614 -28.39 14.96 -15.16
N SER A 615 -29.16 14.02 -15.72
CA SER A 615 -28.76 12.60 -15.69
C SER A 615 -27.94 12.16 -16.92
N ASN A 616 -27.92 12.98 -17.99
CA ASN A 616 -27.17 12.72 -19.22
C ASN A 616 -26.18 13.85 -19.56
N SER A 617 -25.30 14.21 -18.62
CA SER A 617 -24.35 15.32 -18.77
C SER A 617 -23.36 15.14 -19.94
N ILE A 618 -22.98 13.90 -20.27
CA ILE A 618 -22.03 13.56 -21.34
C ILE A 618 -22.50 14.08 -22.70
N ASN A 619 -23.81 14.01 -22.97
CA ASN A 619 -24.38 14.47 -24.24
C ASN A 619 -24.76 15.95 -24.23
N CYS A 620 -24.58 16.66 -23.11
CA CYS A 620 -24.87 18.08 -23.05
C CYS A 620 -23.77 18.89 -23.76
N ASP A 621 -24.13 19.58 -24.83
CA ASP A 621 -23.25 20.40 -25.66
C ASP A 621 -23.14 21.87 -25.19
N PHE A 622 -23.65 22.19 -24.00
CA PHE A 622 -23.59 23.54 -23.43
C PHE A 622 -22.15 24.08 -23.42
N ASP A 623 -21.98 25.25 -24.03
CA ASP A 623 -20.75 26.04 -24.06
C ASP A 623 -20.88 27.20 -23.06
N PRO A 624 -20.03 27.27 -22.01
CA PRO A 624 -20.13 28.33 -21.01
C PRO A 624 -19.80 29.71 -21.59
N MET A 625 -19.16 29.81 -22.75
CA MET A 625 -18.96 31.09 -23.45
C MET A 625 -20.27 31.70 -23.93
N SER A 626 -21.33 30.89 -24.12
CA SER A 626 -22.64 31.38 -24.58
C SER A 626 -23.33 32.32 -23.59
N VAL A 627 -22.96 32.26 -22.31
CA VAL A 627 -23.53 33.13 -21.26
C VAL A 627 -22.64 34.33 -20.92
N ALA A 628 -21.45 34.46 -21.55
CA ALA A 628 -20.59 35.62 -21.37
C ALA A 628 -21.33 36.92 -21.77
N GLY A 629 -21.22 37.95 -20.93
CA GLY A 629 -21.90 39.22 -21.07
C GLY A 629 -23.30 39.29 -20.46
N THR A 630 -23.87 38.17 -20.01
CA THR A 630 -25.18 38.12 -19.34
C THR A 630 -25.10 38.82 -17.98
N GLU A 631 -26.07 39.69 -17.69
CA GLU A 631 -26.16 40.40 -16.42
C GLU A 631 -26.78 39.51 -15.34
N ILE A 632 -26.12 39.43 -14.19
CA ILE A 632 -26.52 38.61 -13.05
C ILE A 632 -26.53 39.47 -11.78
N ALA A 633 -27.38 39.08 -10.82
CA ALA A 633 -27.40 39.64 -9.48
C ALA A 633 -26.63 38.73 -8.53
N CYS A 634 -25.91 39.33 -7.58
CA CYS A 634 -25.15 38.66 -6.55
C CYS A 634 -25.59 39.17 -5.18
N ASP A 635 -25.73 38.27 -4.21
CA ASP A 635 -26.15 38.62 -2.86
C ASP A 635 -24.98 38.85 -1.91
N ASN A 636 -23.85 38.18 -2.13
CA ASN A 636 -22.67 38.29 -1.28
C ASN A 636 -21.35 38.15 -2.08
N PRO A 637 -20.62 39.26 -2.33
CA PRO A 637 -20.98 40.65 -2.06
C PRO A 637 -22.18 41.13 -2.91
N GLU A 638 -23.05 41.97 -2.34
CA GLU A 638 -24.25 42.46 -3.04
C GLU A 638 -23.90 43.31 -4.28
N GLY A 639 -24.57 43.06 -5.40
CA GLY A 639 -24.50 43.92 -6.58
C GLY A 639 -24.87 43.21 -7.89
N SER A 640 -24.56 43.84 -9.02
CA SER A 640 -24.76 43.27 -10.36
C SER A 640 -23.44 43.21 -11.12
N LEU A 641 -23.22 42.12 -11.85
CA LEU A 641 -22.07 41.94 -12.72
C LEU A 641 -22.47 41.25 -14.03
N LYS A 642 -21.59 41.31 -15.03
CA LYS A 642 -21.74 40.55 -16.26
C LYS A 642 -20.83 39.34 -16.21
N VAL A 643 -21.34 38.16 -16.55
CA VAL A 643 -20.52 36.95 -16.66
C VAL A 643 -19.36 37.24 -17.62
N SER A 644 -18.14 37.02 -17.16
CA SER A 644 -16.93 37.29 -17.91
C SER A 644 -16.53 36.11 -18.77
N GLU A 645 -15.85 36.40 -19.89
CA GLU A 645 -15.22 35.36 -20.72
C GLU A 645 -14.21 34.52 -19.92
N LYS A 646 -13.54 35.13 -18.93
CA LYS A 646 -12.58 34.42 -18.06
C LYS A 646 -13.28 33.42 -17.14
N ALA A 647 -14.41 33.77 -16.53
CA ALA A 647 -15.19 32.81 -15.74
C ALA A 647 -15.71 31.65 -16.59
N ALA A 648 -16.21 31.94 -17.80
CA ALA A 648 -16.63 30.93 -18.75
C ALA A 648 -15.47 29.98 -19.14
N GLU A 649 -14.28 30.51 -19.37
CA GLU A 649 -13.08 29.71 -19.67
C GLU A 649 -12.62 28.86 -18.46
N ILE A 650 -12.67 29.41 -17.24
CA ILE A 650 -12.39 28.66 -16.01
C ILE A 650 -13.36 27.49 -15.87
N ALA A 651 -14.66 27.72 -16.08
CA ALA A 651 -15.67 26.66 -16.06
C ALA A 651 -15.38 25.57 -17.10
N ARG A 652 -15.15 25.97 -18.37
CA ARG A 652 -14.84 25.05 -19.47
C ARG A 652 -13.64 24.15 -19.17
N LEU A 653 -12.55 24.73 -18.68
CA LEU A 653 -11.32 24.00 -18.38
C LEU A 653 -11.41 23.18 -17.09
N THR A 654 -12.26 23.59 -16.13
CA THR A 654 -12.56 22.80 -14.93
C THR A 654 -13.33 21.53 -15.28
N TRP A 655 -14.30 21.62 -16.20
CA TRP A 655 -15.04 20.45 -16.69
C TRP A 655 -14.18 19.50 -17.52
N ARG A 656 -13.24 20.04 -18.29
CA ARG A 656 -12.30 19.22 -19.07
C ARG A 656 -11.31 18.44 -18.20
N GLY A 657 -10.91 19.02 -17.07
CA GLY A 657 -9.89 18.47 -16.18
C GLY A 657 -8.47 18.89 -16.57
N PRO A 658 -7.48 18.56 -15.73
CA PRO A 658 -6.08 18.89 -15.95
C PRO A 658 -5.47 18.10 -17.11
N GLU A 659 -4.64 18.80 -17.87
CA GLU A 659 -3.76 18.23 -18.89
C GLU A 659 -2.34 18.70 -18.63
N THR A 660 -1.36 18.07 -19.27
CA THR A 660 0.00 18.60 -19.35
C THR A 660 0.04 19.83 -20.26
N GLU A 661 1.16 20.55 -20.23
CA GLU A 661 1.45 21.69 -21.08
C GLU A 661 1.37 21.39 -22.59
N ASP A 662 1.55 20.14 -23.00
CA ASP A 662 1.38 19.65 -24.37
C ASP A 662 0.01 19.01 -24.65
N GLY A 663 -0.95 19.13 -23.72
CA GLY A 663 -2.34 18.72 -23.89
C GLY A 663 -2.61 17.23 -23.65
N LYS A 664 -1.72 16.52 -22.93
CA LYS A 664 -1.99 15.12 -22.55
C LYS A 664 -2.87 15.10 -21.31
N PHE A 665 -3.89 14.24 -21.34
CA PHE A 665 -4.77 13.98 -20.20
C PHE A 665 -3.98 13.60 -18.94
N LEU A 666 -4.31 14.25 -17.81
CA LEU A 666 -3.79 13.88 -16.49
C LEU A 666 -4.90 13.26 -15.62
N TRP A 667 -6.07 13.90 -15.56
CA TRP A 667 -7.22 13.40 -14.80
C TRP A 667 -8.55 13.99 -15.29
N TYR A 668 -9.65 13.37 -14.90
CA TYR A 668 -11.01 13.82 -15.22
C TYR A 668 -11.36 15.14 -14.52
N GLY A 669 -12.14 15.98 -15.18
CA GLY A 669 -12.72 17.21 -14.61
C GLY A 669 -14.05 16.98 -13.92
N LEU A 670 -14.57 18.02 -13.26
CA LEU A 670 -15.90 17.99 -12.65
C LEU A 670 -17.00 17.84 -13.73
N ASP A 671 -18.13 17.26 -13.35
CA ASP A 671 -19.30 17.26 -14.21
C ASP A 671 -19.80 18.69 -14.47
N LYS A 672 -20.46 18.90 -15.62
CA LYS A 672 -20.97 20.22 -15.98
C LYS A 672 -22.07 20.71 -15.02
N SER A 673 -22.82 19.79 -14.40
CA SER A 673 -23.84 20.14 -13.41
C SER A 673 -23.30 20.30 -11.98
N ALA A 674 -22.04 19.93 -11.73
CA ALA A 674 -21.44 20.08 -10.41
C ALA A 674 -21.20 21.56 -10.06
N PRO A 675 -21.49 22.01 -8.83
CA PRO A 675 -21.09 23.33 -8.35
C PRO A 675 -19.59 23.58 -8.50
N LEU A 676 -19.20 24.63 -9.24
CA LEU A 676 -17.79 24.93 -9.46
C LEU A 676 -17.11 25.61 -8.25
N THR A 677 -17.90 26.21 -7.36
CA THR A 677 -17.44 27.13 -6.31
C THR A 677 -16.62 26.46 -5.21
N ARG A 678 -16.66 25.13 -5.10
CA ARG A 678 -15.90 24.40 -4.08
C ARG A 678 -14.42 24.28 -4.44
N LEU A 679 -14.09 23.90 -5.67
CA LEU A 679 -12.70 23.84 -6.14
C LEU A 679 -12.21 25.17 -6.72
N ALA A 680 -13.08 25.93 -7.40
CA ALA A 680 -12.81 27.29 -7.85
C ALA A 680 -13.17 28.36 -6.81
N GLY A 681 -12.99 28.05 -5.52
CA GLY A 681 -13.34 28.91 -4.40
C GLY A 681 -12.56 30.23 -4.36
N THR A 682 -13.26 31.30 -3.98
CA THR A 682 -12.72 32.65 -3.83
C THR A 682 -13.23 33.32 -2.56
N THR A 683 -12.46 34.29 -2.06
CA THR A 683 -12.88 35.18 -0.96
C THR A 683 -12.94 36.59 -1.50
N CYS A 684 -14.10 37.24 -1.38
CA CYS A 684 -14.37 38.53 -2.00
C CYS A 684 -14.68 39.62 -0.95
N THR A 685 -14.03 40.77 -1.09
CA THR A 685 -14.41 42.00 -0.34
C THR A 685 -15.36 42.89 -1.15
N SER A 686 -15.40 42.70 -2.48
CA SER A 686 -16.37 43.28 -3.40
C SER A 686 -16.41 42.41 -4.66
N LEU A 687 -17.41 42.59 -5.52
CA LEU A 687 -17.53 41.87 -6.81
C LEU A 687 -16.31 42.02 -7.75
N LYS A 688 -15.43 43.00 -7.50
CA LYS A 688 -14.22 43.24 -8.29
C LYS A 688 -12.93 42.88 -7.55
N ASN A 689 -13.01 42.55 -6.27
CA ASN A 689 -11.84 42.29 -5.43
C ASN A 689 -12.02 40.96 -4.70
N CYS A 690 -11.65 39.90 -5.42
CA CYS A 690 -11.65 38.53 -4.95
C CYS A 690 -10.23 37.96 -5.01
N THR A 691 -9.91 37.08 -4.07
CA THR A 691 -8.64 36.34 -4.02
C THR A 691 -8.91 34.85 -4.02
N SER A 692 -7.91 34.05 -4.41
CA SER A 692 -7.99 32.59 -4.35
C SER A 692 -8.28 32.10 -2.92
N SER A 693 -9.13 31.06 -2.85
CA SER A 693 -9.43 30.32 -1.63
C SER A 693 -9.40 28.84 -1.98
N PRO A 694 -8.21 28.23 -2.12
CA PRO A 694 -8.08 26.85 -2.56
C PRO A 694 -8.64 25.88 -1.51
N PHE A 695 -9.21 24.78 -1.98
CA PHE A 695 -9.62 23.69 -1.10
C PHE A 695 -8.43 23.19 -0.28
N ALA A 696 -8.62 23.07 1.03
CA ALA A 696 -7.52 22.85 1.96
C ALA A 696 -6.77 21.55 1.66
N ILE A 697 -7.50 20.43 1.46
CA ILE A 697 -6.91 19.10 1.26
C ILE A 697 -6.01 19.06 0.03
N SER A 698 -6.45 19.58 -1.13
CA SER A 698 -5.64 19.59 -2.36
C SER A 698 -4.42 20.51 -2.27
N LYS A 699 -4.60 21.72 -1.70
CA LYS A 699 -3.50 22.65 -1.41
C LYS A 699 -2.48 21.99 -0.49
N ASP A 700 -2.95 21.36 0.59
CA ASP A 700 -2.13 20.73 1.60
C ASP A 700 -1.41 19.49 1.08
N TRP A 701 -2.04 18.70 0.22
CA TRP A 701 -1.37 17.60 -0.47
C TRP A 701 -0.17 18.09 -1.28
N LEU A 702 -0.35 19.13 -2.08
CA LEU A 702 0.70 19.68 -2.93
C LEU A 702 1.82 20.36 -2.15
N THR A 703 1.51 21.04 -1.04
CA THR A 703 2.54 21.72 -0.23
C THR A 703 3.20 20.78 0.76
N THR A 704 2.42 20.03 1.54
CA THR A 704 2.89 19.19 2.63
C THR A 704 3.46 17.87 2.16
N PHE A 705 2.74 17.14 1.31
CA PHE A 705 3.13 15.78 0.94
C PHE A 705 4.06 15.79 -0.27
N VAL A 706 3.65 16.47 -1.35
CA VAL A 706 4.45 16.51 -2.58
C VAL A 706 5.69 17.39 -2.41
N GLN A 707 5.55 18.61 -1.90
CA GLN A 707 6.68 19.53 -1.73
C GLN A 707 7.39 19.44 -0.37
N GLN A 708 6.81 18.73 0.62
CA GLN A 708 7.39 18.63 1.98
C GLN A 708 7.63 19.99 2.64
N ASN A 709 6.83 20.99 2.27
CA ASN A 709 6.93 22.35 2.75
C ASN A 709 5.54 23.01 2.82
N HIS A 710 4.94 23.04 4.01
CA HIS A 710 3.63 23.68 4.27
C HIS A 710 3.55 25.15 3.85
N THR A 711 4.69 25.84 3.74
CA THR A 711 4.74 27.27 3.37
C THR A 711 4.93 27.49 1.86
N ALA A 712 5.05 26.40 1.08
CA ALA A 712 5.24 26.48 -0.36
C ALA A 712 4.09 27.27 -1.02
N LYS A 713 4.46 28.19 -1.91
CA LYS A 713 3.50 29.02 -2.63
C LYS A 713 3.14 28.34 -3.94
N LEU A 714 1.88 27.94 -4.06
CA LEU A 714 1.32 27.40 -5.31
C LEU A 714 0.85 28.50 -6.28
N HIS A 715 0.70 29.73 -5.80
CA HIS A 715 0.37 30.87 -6.65
C HIS A 715 1.53 31.21 -7.59
N GLY A 716 1.27 31.29 -8.90
CA GLY A 716 2.25 31.68 -9.91
C GLY A 716 3.16 30.56 -10.42
N ILE A 717 2.88 29.29 -10.08
CA ILE A 717 3.57 28.15 -10.70
C ILE A 717 3.28 28.09 -12.21
N SER A 718 4.23 27.59 -13.00
CA SER A 718 4.00 27.33 -14.43
C SER A 718 3.15 26.07 -14.63
N HIS A 719 2.59 25.91 -15.84
CA HIS A 719 1.90 24.67 -16.21
C HIS A 719 2.83 23.46 -16.15
N GLU A 720 4.08 23.61 -16.60
CA GLU A 720 5.10 22.56 -16.49
C GLU A 720 5.36 22.15 -15.02
N GLU A 721 5.41 23.13 -14.10
CA GLU A 721 5.58 22.83 -12.68
C GLU A 721 4.33 22.14 -12.10
N TYR A 722 3.12 22.54 -12.52
CA TYR A 722 1.89 21.81 -12.16
C TYR A 722 1.95 20.35 -12.64
N SER A 723 2.30 20.11 -13.91
CA SER A 723 2.47 18.77 -14.48
C SER A 723 3.53 17.96 -13.73
N LYS A 724 4.62 18.61 -13.28
CA LYS A 724 5.67 17.98 -12.49
C LYS A 724 5.19 17.59 -11.09
N LEU A 725 4.46 18.46 -10.39
CA LEU A 725 3.87 18.15 -9.09
C LEU A 725 2.88 16.99 -9.20
N PHE A 726 2.08 16.94 -10.27
CA PHE A 726 1.19 15.81 -10.57
C PHE A 726 1.99 14.51 -10.70
N ARG A 727 3.05 14.48 -11.52
CA ARG A 727 3.91 13.29 -11.67
C ARG A 727 4.58 12.88 -10.36
N GLN A 728 5.06 13.84 -9.57
CA GLN A 728 5.67 13.57 -8.26
C GLN A 728 4.68 12.98 -7.27
N SER A 729 3.43 13.45 -7.28
CA SER A 729 2.35 12.88 -6.48
C SER A 729 2.14 11.39 -6.78
N VAL A 730 1.96 11.06 -8.06
CA VAL A 730 1.79 9.67 -8.52
C VAL A 730 2.99 8.81 -8.15
N ASN A 731 4.19 9.22 -8.58
CA ASN A 731 5.40 8.41 -8.44
C ASN A 731 5.75 8.10 -6.98
N ARG A 732 5.38 8.95 -6.03
CA ARG A 732 5.76 8.82 -4.61
C ARG A 732 4.69 8.19 -3.75
N PHE A 733 3.41 8.35 -4.10
CA PHE A 733 2.31 8.03 -3.18
C PHE A 733 1.28 7.04 -3.73
N ALA A 734 1.36 6.64 -5.01
CA ALA A 734 0.41 5.68 -5.59
C ALA A 734 0.33 4.37 -4.78
N SER A 735 1.47 3.86 -4.30
CA SER A 735 1.54 2.62 -3.50
C SER A 735 1.06 2.77 -2.06
N ILE A 736 0.79 3.98 -1.56
CA ILE A 736 0.33 4.20 -0.18
C ILE A 736 -1.12 4.71 -0.19
N MET A 737 -1.35 5.83 -0.87
CA MET A 737 -2.64 6.55 -0.87
C MET A 737 -3.48 6.29 -2.10
N GLY A 738 -2.91 5.72 -3.17
CA GLY A 738 -3.61 5.59 -4.44
C GLY A 738 -4.88 4.75 -4.35
N THR A 739 -4.89 3.64 -3.60
CA THR A 739 -6.06 2.74 -3.49
C THR A 739 -6.66 2.39 -4.86
N ALA A 740 -5.82 2.21 -5.88
CA ALA A 740 -6.24 2.12 -7.27
C ALA A 740 -6.12 0.70 -7.86
N ASP A 741 -5.83 -0.30 -7.02
CA ASP A 741 -5.68 -1.69 -7.46
C ASP A 741 -7.03 -2.23 -7.91
N ALA A 742 -7.10 -2.67 -9.17
CA ALA A 742 -8.29 -3.20 -9.79
C ALA A 742 -8.35 -4.74 -9.74
N ASP A 743 -7.32 -5.41 -9.23
CA ASP A 743 -7.38 -6.83 -8.93
C ASP A 743 -8.04 -7.04 -7.56
N LEU A 744 -9.30 -7.48 -7.58
CA LEU A 744 -10.08 -7.81 -6.37
C LEU A 744 -10.23 -9.33 -6.20
N THR A 745 -9.30 -10.12 -6.76
CA THR A 745 -9.36 -11.59 -6.75
C THR A 745 -9.53 -12.15 -5.34
N ASP A 746 -8.77 -11.66 -4.37
CA ASP A 746 -8.81 -12.20 -3.01
C ASP A 746 -10.06 -11.76 -2.24
N PHE A 747 -10.59 -10.56 -2.53
CA PHE A 747 -11.90 -10.13 -2.01
C PHE A 747 -13.03 -11.00 -2.53
N LYS A 748 -13.01 -11.32 -3.84
CA LYS A 748 -13.92 -12.27 -4.45
C LYS A 748 -13.82 -13.66 -3.80
N LYS A 749 -12.60 -14.19 -3.63
CA LYS A 749 -12.37 -15.50 -2.98
C LYS A 749 -12.86 -15.52 -1.53
N ALA A 750 -12.71 -14.41 -0.80
CA ALA A 750 -13.24 -14.26 0.55
C ALA A 750 -14.78 -14.20 0.60
N GLY A 751 -15.45 -14.09 -0.56
CA GLY A 751 -16.90 -13.99 -0.67
C GLY A 751 -17.45 -12.59 -0.38
N GLY A 752 -16.58 -11.57 -0.36
CA GLY A 752 -16.94 -10.20 -0.06
C GLY A 752 -17.86 -9.59 -1.13
N LYS A 753 -18.74 -8.68 -0.72
CA LYS A 753 -19.61 -7.88 -1.61
C LYS A 753 -19.27 -6.40 -1.46
N LEU A 754 -18.99 -5.73 -2.57
CA LEU A 754 -18.69 -4.30 -2.65
C LEU A 754 -19.84 -3.62 -3.39
N LEU A 755 -20.49 -2.68 -2.73
CA LEU A 755 -21.54 -1.85 -3.31
C LEU A 755 -21.07 -0.41 -3.27
N ALA A 756 -20.99 0.24 -4.42
CA ALA A 756 -20.51 1.60 -4.54
C ALA A 756 -21.51 2.47 -5.29
N TRP A 757 -21.55 3.75 -4.95
CA TRP A 757 -22.28 4.74 -5.73
C TRP A 757 -21.51 6.07 -5.72
N HIS A 758 -21.77 6.92 -6.73
CA HIS A 758 -21.15 8.24 -6.82
C HIS A 758 -22.15 9.26 -7.35
N GLY A 759 -22.28 10.39 -6.65
CA GLY A 759 -23.04 11.54 -7.13
C GLY A 759 -22.46 12.10 -8.43
N THR A 760 -23.27 12.28 -9.47
CA THR A 760 -22.73 12.81 -10.74
C THR A 760 -22.47 14.31 -10.67
N ALA A 761 -23.07 15.02 -9.72
CA ALA A 761 -22.84 16.44 -9.46
C ALA A 761 -21.82 16.67 -8.32
N ASP A 762 -21.05 15.64 -7.95
CA ASP A 762 -20.01 15.74 -6.94
C ASP A 762 -19.01 16.84 -7.30
N GLU A 763 -18.91 17.81 -6.41
CA GLU A 763 -18.16 19.04 -6.60
C GLU A 763 -16.73 19.00 -6.04
N LEU A 764 -16.30 17.84 -5.54
CA LEU A 764 -14.94 17.59 -5.05
C LEU A 764 -14.26 16.49 -5.85
N ILE A 765 -14.91 15.33 -5.97
CA ILE A 765 -14.34 14.13 -6.58
C ILE A 765 -15.00 13.87 -7.94
N PRO A 766 -14.26 13.94 -9.06
CA PRO A 766 -14.81 13.62 -10.38
C PRO A 766 -15.33 12.17 -10.47
N PHE A 767 -16.65 12.00 -10.62
CA PHE A 767 -17.28 10.67 -10.65
C PHE A 767 -16.78 9.77 -11.79
N GLN A 768 -16.28 10.36 -12.88
CA GLN A 768 -15.66 9.63 -13.98
C GLN A 768 -14.42 8.83 -13.53
N GLY A 769 -13.73 9.25 -12.47
CA GLY A 769 -12.67 8.45 -11.85
C GLY A 769 -13.20 7.14 -11.25
N SER A 770 -14.44 7.12 -10.76
CA SER A 770 -15.07 5.88 -10.28
C SER A 770 -15.57 4.98 -11.40
N VAL A 771 -16.10 5.58 -12.47
CA VAL A 771 -16.44 4.85 -13.70
C VAL A 771 -15.19 4.17 -14.29
N ASP A 772 -14.07 4.90 -14.37
CA ASP A 772 -12.78 4.38 -14.80
C ASP A 772 -12.32 3.18 -13.97
N TYR A 773 -12.31 3.31 -12.64
CA TYR A 773 -11.91 2.24 -11.74
C TYR A 773 -12.79 1.00 -11.88
N TYR A 774 -14.12 1.18 -11.92
CA TYR A 774 -15.05 0.06 -12.09
C TYR A 774 -14.83 -0.68 -13.42
N ASN A 775 -14.61 0.06 -14.51
CA ASN A 775 -14.31 -0.53 -15.80
C ASN A 775 -12.99 -1.31 -15.79
N ARG A 776 -11.94 -0.80 -15.13
CA ARG A 776 -10.68 -1.55 -14.96
C ARG A 776 -10.86 -2.84 -14.16
N VAL A 777 -11.73 -2.84 -13.15
CA VAL A 777 -12.07 -4.08 -12.41
C VAL A 777 -12.79 -5.07 -13.33
N LEU A 778 -13.74 -4.61 -14.17
CA LEU A 778 -14.42 -5.45 -15.15
C LEU A 778 -13.49 -5.98 -16.26
N GLU A 779 -12.49 -5.19 -16.66
CA GLU A 779 -11.47 -5.61 -17.61
C GLU A 779 -10.60 -6.74 -17.02
N ASN A 780 -10.27 -6.66 -15.73
CA ASN A 780 -9.54 -7.70 -15.01
C ASN A 780 -10.39 -8.95 -14.73
N ASP A 781 -11.64 -8.77 -14.29
CA ASP A 781 -12.62 -9.83 -14.06
C ASP A 781 -13.99 -9.47 -14.67
N PRO A 782 -14.34 -10.02 -15.85
CA PRO A 782 -15.63 -9.79 -16.48
C PRO A 782 -16.84 -10.22 -15.63
N ASN A 783 -16.64 -11.05 -14.61
CA ASN A 783 -17.67 -11.47 -13.66
C ASN A 783 -17.66 -10.62 -12.38
N ALA A 784 -16.96 -9.48 -12.35
CA ALA A 784 -16.90 -8.63 -11.17
C ALA A 784 -18.28 -8.17 -10.70
N THR A 785 -19.26 -8.10 -11.60
CA THR A 785 -20.66 -7.80 -11.25
C THR A 785 -21.27 -8.78 -10.22
N ASP A 786 -20.70 -9.98 -10.02
CA ASP A 786 -21.17 -10.94 -9.00
C ASP A 786 -20.79 -10.52 -7.56
N TYR A 787 -19.84 -9.60 -7.41
CA TYR A 787 -19.33 -9.17 -6.10
C TYR A 787 -19.02 -7.68 -5.98
N TYR A 788 -19.04 -6.91 -7.08
CA TYR A 788 -18.87 -5.46 -7.11
C TYR A 788 -19.96 -4.80 -7.97
N ARG A 789 -20.84 -4.01 -7.35
CA ARG A 789 -21.88 -3.21 -8.04
C ARG A 789 -21.61 -1.74 -7.88
N PHE A 790 -21.71 -0.98 -8.98
CA PHE A 790 -21.54 0.46 -9.03
C PHE A 790 -22.80 1.15 -9.56
N PHE A 791 -23.20 2.27 -8.95
CA PHE A 791 -24.38 3.06 -9.32
C PHE A 791 -24.02 4.55 -9.46
N GLU A 792 -24.40 5.17 -10.58
CA GLU A 792 -24.39 6.62 -10.71
C GLU A 792 -25.62 7.19 -9.97
N ALA A 793 -25.46 8.29 -9.22
CA ALA A 793 -26.54 9.02 -8.57
C ALA A 793 -26.68 10.43 -9.18
N PRO A 794 -27.48 10.60 -10.25
CA PRO A 794 -27.64 11.87 -10.95
C PRO A 794 -28.03 13.02 -10.03
N GLY A 795 -27.35 14.16 -10.16
CA GLY A 795 -27.65 15.40 -9.44
C GLY A 795 -27.35 15.38 -7.94
N VAL A 796 -26.78 14.30 -7.41
CA VAL A 796 -26.29 14.23 -6.03
C VAL A 796 -24.89 14.83 -6.00
N GLU A 797 -24.67 15.73 -5.04
CA GLU A 797 -23.40 16.38 -4.73
C GLU A 797 -22.49 15.44 -3.90
N HIS A 798 -21.38 15.95 -3.36
CA HIS A 798 -20.43 15.13 -2.61
C HIS A 798 -21.05 14.47 -1.37
N CYS A 799 -21.18 13.13 -1.41
CA CYS A 799 -21.77 12.27 -0.38
C CYS A 799 -23.24 12.47 -0.02
N SER A 800 -23.81 13.65 -0.26
CA SER A 800 -25.22 14.00 -0.07
C SER A 800 -25.46 15.37 -0.72
N GLY A 801 -26.67 15.93 -0.57
CA GLY A 801 -26.99 17.24 -1.14
C GLY A 801 -27.30 17.19 -2.63
N GLY A 802 -27.33 18.35 -3.26
CA GLY A 802 -27.80 18.52 -4.64
C GLY A 802 -29.32 18.34 -4.82
N SER A 803 -29.78 18.47 -6.07
CA SER A 803 -31.19 18.33 -6.46
C SER A 803 -31.59 16.89 -6.81
N GLY A 804 -30.60 16.00 -6.86
CA GLY A 804 -30.73 14.63 -7.35
C GLY A 804 -31.36 13.63 -6.40
N TRP A 805 -31.28 12.37 -6.82
CA TRP A 805 -31.84 11.24 -6.07
C TRP A 805 -30.77 10.56 -5.22
N TYR A 806 -30.84 10.77 -3.90
CA TYR A 806 -29.90 10.23 -2.93
C TYR A 806 -30.24 8.77 -2.55
N PRO A 807 -29.32 7.80 -2.70
CA PRO A 807 -29.55 6.40 -2.38
C PRO A 807 -29.37 6.10 -0.89
N GLY A 808 -30.20 6.72 -0.04
CA GLY A 808 -30.10 6.60 1.42
C GLY A 808 -30.26 5.18 1.99
N SER A 809 -30.85 4.24 1.22
CA SER A 809 -31.00 2.82 1.59
C SER A 809 -29.91 1.91 1.04
N GLY A 810 -28.79 2.47 0.56
CA GLY A 810 -27.68 1.69 -0.01
C GLY A 810 -27.10 0.66 0.96
N PHE A 811 -27.04 0.97 2.25
CA PHE A 811 -26.48 0.04 3.24
C PHE A 811 -27.39 -1.16 3.49
N ASP A 812 -28.70 -0.93 3.63
CA ASP A 812 -29.67 -2.02 3.77
C ASP A 812 -29.69 -2.91 2.51
N THR A 813 -29.48 -2.31 1.33
CA THR A 813 -29.33 -3.03 0.06
C THR A 813 -28.10 -3.96 0.07
N LEU A 814 -26.96 -3.47 0.58
CA LEU A 814 -25.74 -4.27 0.75
C LEU A 814 -25.95 -5.41 1.76
N VAL A 815 -26.58 -5.14 2.90
CA VAL A 815 -26.90 -6.16 3.91
C VAL A 815 -27.75 -7.27 3.30
N ASN A 816 -28.80 -6.90 2.54
CA ASN A 816 -29.62 -7.88 1.84
C ASN A 816 -28.78 -8.72 0.86
N TRP A 817 -27.90 -8.11 0.08
CA TRP A 817 -27.04 -8.83 -0.86
C TRP A 817 -26.12 -9.83 -0.16
N VAL A 818 -25.44 -9.43 0.91
CA VAL A 818 -24.53 -10.31 1.66
C VAL A 818 -25.28 -11.48 2.29
N GLU A 819 -26.46 -11.25 2.85
CA GLU A 819 -27.16 -12.26 3.66
C GLU A 819 -28.06 -13.19 2.85
N THR A 820 -28.58 -12.72 1.70
CA THR A 820 -29.44 -13.52 0.81
C THR A 820 -28.71 -14.05 -0.42
N GLY A 821 -27.61 -13.41 -0.81
CA GLY A 821 -26.89 -13.69 -2.06
C GLY A 821 -27.48 -13.00 -3.30
N GLU A 822 -28.53 -12.19 -3.15
CA GLU A 822 -29.20 -11.51 -4.27
C GLU A 822 -28.52 -10.17 -4.60
N ALA A 823 -27.80 -10.12 -5.73
CA ALA A 823 -27.13 -8.91 -6.19
C ALA A 823 -28.13 -7.85 -6.66
N PRO A 824 -27.98 -6.57 -6.26
CA PRO A 824 -28.87 -5.52 -6.69
C PRO A 824 -28.55 -5.11 -8.13
N ASP A 825 -29.54 -5.22 -9.02
CA ASP A 825 -29.49 -4.60 -10.35
C ASP A 825 -30.05 -3.17 -10.35
N ARG A 826 -30.75 -2.81 -9.26
CA ARG A 826 -31.39 -1.52 -9.02
C ARG A 826 -31.26 -1.09 -7.57
N MET A 827 -31.31 0.21 -7.31
CA MET A 827 -31.26 0.76 -5.96
C MET A 827 -32.18 1.96 -5.84
N TYR A 828 -33.09 1.92 -4.86
CA TYR A 828 -33.98 3.03 -4.56
C TYR A 828 -33.20 4.28 -4.16
N ALA A 829 -33.60 5.42 -4.70
CA ALA A 829 -33.06 6.72 -4.35
C ALA A 829 -34.16 7.79 -4.41
N GLU A 830 -34.07 8.79 -3.53
CA GLU A 830 -35.03 9.88 -3.46
C GLU A 830 -34.39 11.24 -3.18
N THR A 831 -35.07 12.31 -3.56
CA THR A 831 -34.66 13.68 -3.24
C THR A 831 -34.77 13.93 -1.73
N VAL A 832 -33.76 14.52 -1.12
CA VAL A 832 -33.73 14.85 0.31
C VAL A 832 -33.78 16.37 0.50
N GLY A 833 -34.54 16.85 1.49
CA GLY A 833 -34.59 18.28 1.85
C GLY A 833 -35.40 19.18 0.91
N LEU A 834 -36.06 18.63 -0.11
CA LEU A 834 -36.96 19.36 -1.00
C LEU A 834 -38.43 19.24 -0.57
N GLU A 835 -39.23 20.29 -0.80
CA GLU A 835 -40.67 20.29 -0.49
C GLU A 835 -41.44 19.17 -1.22
N LYS A 836 -40.99 18.81 -2.43
CA LYS A 836 -41.59 17.76 -3.25
C LYS A 836 -40.62 16.58 -3.37
N LYS A 837 -40.99 15.45 -2.79
CA LYS A 837 -40.24 14.20 -2.92
C LYS A 837 -40.35 13.63 -4.33
N ARG A 838 -39.22 13.25 -4.92
CA ARG A 838 -39.13 12.46 -6.16
C ARG A 838 -38.28 11.23 -5.92
N ALA A 839 -38.60 10.14 -6.59
CA ALA A 839 -37.88 8.89 -6.44
C ALA A 839 -37.56 8.23 -7.78
N VAL A 840 -36.47 7.47 -7.81
CA VAL A 840 -36.04 6.62 -8.92
C VAL A 840 -35.48 5.30 -8.39
N GLU A 841 -35.35 4.34 -9.29
CA GLU A 841 -34.50 3.17 -9.09
C GLU A 841 -33.21 3.41 -9.88
N LEU A 842 -32.11 3.74 -9.19
CA LEU A 842 -30.78 3.85 -9.79
C LEU A 842 -30.40 2.53 -10.46
N CYS A 843 -29.64 2.61 -11.54
CA CYS A 843 -29.29 1.46 -12.35
C CYS A 843 -27.85 1.02 -12.08
N ALA A 844 -27.64 -0.29 -11.97
CA ALA A 844 -26.29 -0.83 -11.93
C ALA A 844 -25.57 -0.52 -13.26
N TRP A 845 -24.39 0.08 -13.17
CA TRP A 845 -23.54 0.39 -14.32
C TRP A 845 -23.28 -0.87 -15.16
N PRO A 846 -23.30 -0.79 -16.52
CA PRO A 846 -23.32 0.43 -17.34
C PRO A 846 -24.70 0.95 -17.73
N LYS A 847 -25.78 0.36 -17.19
CA LYS A 847 -27.13 0.86 -17.49
C LYS A 847 -27.36 2.21 -16.85
N LYS A 848 -28.13 3.06 -17.53
CA LYS A 848 -28.49 4.39 -17.03
C LYS A 848 -29.99 4.49 -16.81
N ILE A 849 -30.38 5.43 -15.97
CA ILE A 849 -31.77 5.78 -15.77
C ILE A 849 -32.27 6.45 -17.05
N ALA A 850 -33.42 5.99 -17.56
CA ALA A 850 -34.09 6.56 -18.71
C ALA A 850 -35.56 6.81 -18.38
N TYR A 851 -36.02 8.04 -18.61
CA TYR A 851 -37.43 8.40 -18.45
C TYR A 851 -38.29 7.74 -19.53
N ILE A 852 -39.36 7.06 -19.13
CA ILE A 852 -40.26 6.30 -20.02
C ILE A 852 -41.66 6.91 -20.13
N GLY A 853 -41.87 8.09 -19.54
CA GLY A 853 -43.17 8.76 -19.46
C GLY A 853 -43.92 8.44 -18.16
N GLY A 854 -44.78 9.37 -17.74
CA GLY A 854 -45.58 9.23 -16.52
C GLY A 854 -45.48 10.46 -15.63
N ASP A 855 -45.63 10.25 -14.32
CA ASP A 855 -45.37 11.28 -13.32
C ASP A 855 -43.87 11.27 -12.98
N LYS A 856 -43.16 12.36 -13.31
CA LYS A 856 -41.71 12.48 -13.10
C LYS A 856 -41.27 12.37 -11.64
N ASP A 857 -42.19 12.49 -10.69
CA ASP A 857 -41.87 12.35 -9.27
C ASP A 857 -41.95 10.88 -8.79
N LEU A 858 -42.41 9.94 -9.64
CA LEU A 858 -42.55 8.52 -9.31
C LEU A 858 -41.46 7.66 -9.98
N ALA A 859 -40.86 6.75 -9.20
CA ALA A 859 -39.85 5.81 -9.69
C ALA A 859 -40.33 4.92 -10.85
N SER A 860 -41.63 4.63 -10.92
CA SER A 860 -42.24 3.86 -12.01
C SER A 860 -42.18 4.53 -13.38
N SER A 861 -41.87 5.83 -13.44
CA SER A 861 -41.75 6.60 -14.68
C SER A 861 -40.35 6.49 -15.30
N PHE A 862 -39.46 5.70 -14.69
CA PHE A 862 -38.09 5.50 -15.13
C PHE A 862 -37.78 4.01 -15.32
N SER A 863 -36.79 3.71 -16.14
CA SER A 863 -36.29 2.35 -16.36
C SER A 863 -34.78 2.33 -16.55
N CYS A 864 -34.16 1.16 -16.40
CA CYS A 864 -32.74 0.98 -16.73
C CYS A 864 -32.57 0.60 -18.19
N ALA A 865 -31.89 1.46 -18.95
CA ALA A 865 -31.60 1.29 -20.36
C ALA A 865 -30.10 1.12 -20.62
#